data_AF-A0A7W1S8M5-F1
#
_entry.id   AF-A0A7W1S8M5-F1
#
_cell.length_a   1.000
_cell.length_b   1.000
_cell.length_c   1.000
_cell.angle_alpha   90.00
_cell.angle_beta   90.00
_cell.angle_gamma   90.00
#
_symmetry.space_group_name_H-M   'P 1'
#
loop_
_entity.id
_entity.type
_entity.pdbx_description
1 polymer ?
#
loop_
_entity_poly.entity_id
_entity_poly.type
_entity_poly.pdbx_seq_one_letter_code
_entity_poly.pdbx_strand_id
1 'polypeptide(L)'
;VNIGTEVAHLLVDGFDQFNPLQAQLLALLASRVQQTTITLPQVQGRENTLGRRFTEARQRLTTAFAETGESLTAHEIPVLDDLVRHAGLNHLIQNCFINGATPISADDGLSLIEAPDPKIEASAMMRQVKRLLLDGTSPDEILIAVRDWTLYAPHFDHAAKRYGIPTVMHYGDALANNPAIIALLNLLELTRYDFRRRAVLDVLRSPYFAVPEMNDEIINQLDVISRDQQIIRGRQDWLDAIRLAAVSTSDEDGERHHALLNADEANHLREILKTFFEALTPPESANINQYIAWVEGLIGSDTTTAPDDDAVETEAPLYSLNVLAQIRQTNEVFEARDLLALQKIKSVLRGMLATEKLFAVLHLEQTEQTNWRDFLQDFKSAVGTATITNNTNRSGKILITSVTDARGLPHEHVFIPGLSEGIFPRPTSEDPIYLDSERQALTQAGIFLETQAERAADDRLFYELISLPRKTLTLSRPTIQNGAIWPESHLWRAVKVSFDDADTNVESHKIQLGGVVKAEEAAHRSEAALAVADSFNHGVNDESTNSLYNWLISQHKEHWQHIFQSRSIELQRMMSPTLDHYSGRLEDARLLDWVAAELGDRRIWSASQFNDYGMCGFRFFAKRLLKLEEIEEPETGMDAAQRGTVIHAVLEDTYRELAQRKVSITPENLDTAMTILRDVATRILPDAPRKYGFRESVLWAQEQVTLMRKIEALVRADFSDESPLGKKFKGADRLAYMQEVPLGGEDSVPLRINLGGNVVKVTGYIDRIDRIGDRAIVVDYKSGSTTIPTSEMTEGRNFQMMLYLLAGEAILERESQTDTNAPTNMVGGTFWHLNGKLSGTINIDESEDADALAEAQVRLGEHLQQGRGGNFASVPNHKGGGACSHYCEFTQFCRVNIMNQRKRA
;
A
#
# COMPACT_ATOMS: atom_id res chain seq x y z
N VAL A 1 38.76 29.99 -26.53
CA VAL A 1 40.00 30.00 -25.74
C VAL A 1 40.97 29.02 -26.39
N ASN A 2 42.04 29.50 -27.03
CA ASN A 2 43.11 28.63 -27.49
C ASN A 2 44.12 28.46 -26.34
N ILE A 3 44.04 27.32 -25.67
CA ILE A 3 44.83 27.02 -24.45
C ILE A 3 46.33 27.26 -24.66
N GLY A 4 46.86 27.02 -25.86
CA GLY A 4 48.29 27.20 -26.14
C GLY A 4 48.76 28.62 -26.46
N THR A 5 47.86 29.61 -26.46
CA THR A 5 48.22 31.02 -26.78
C THR A 5 47.62 32.04 -25.83
N GLU A 6 46.49 31.72 -25.18
CA GLU A 6 45.72 32.66 -24.36
C GLU A 6 45.76 32.33 -22.86
N VAL A 7 46.31 31.18 -22.47
CA VAL A 7 46.40 30.75 -21.07
C VAL A 7 47.84 30.90 -20.59
N ALA A 8 48.06 31.72 -19.56
CA ALA A 8 49.37 31.92 -18.96
C ALA A 8 49.68 30.89 -17.86
N HIS A 9 48.65 30.45 -17.13
CA HIS A 9 48.78 29.57 -15.98
C HIS A 9 47.68 28.50 -15.98
N LEU A 10 48.08 27.23 -15.93
CA LEU A 10 47.18 26.10 -15.69
C LEU A 10 47.22 25.69 -14.22
N LEU A 11 46.09 25.79 -13.52
CA LEU A 11 45.93 25.31 -12.15
C LEU A 11 45.11 24.02 -12.15
N VAL A 12 45.65 22.98 -11.53
CA VAL A 12 45.00 21.68 -11.34
C VAL A 12 44.92 21.42 -9.84
N ASP A 13 43.72 21.43 -9.29
CA ASP A 13 43.47 21.32 -7.84
C ASP A 13 42.28 20.41 -7.54
N GLY A 14 42.26 19.81 -6.35
CA GLY A 14 41.20 18.92 -5.87
C GLY A 14 41.25 17.47 -6.37
N PHE A 15 42.29 17.08 -7.11
CA PHE A 15 42.47 15.71 -7.60
C PHE A 15 43.36 14.89 -6.66
N ASP A 16 42.92 13.66 -6.36
CA ASP A 16 43.69 12.69 -5.59
C ASP A 16 44.30 11.57 -6.45
N GLN A 17 43.85 11.44 -7.69
CA GLN A 17 44.35 10.47 -8.67
C GLN A 17 44.23 10.97 -10.11
N PHE A 18 45.05 10.39 -10.97
CA PHE A 18 44.98 10.55 -12.42
C PHE A 18 45.08 9.18 -13.09
N ASN A 19 44.22 8.90 -14.06
CA ASN A 19 44.41 7.78 -14.96
C ASN A 19 45.52 8.11 -16.01
N PRO A 20 46.05 7.12 -16.76
CA PRO A 20 47.12 7.38 -17.73
C PRO A 20 46.78 8.45 -18.77
N LEU A 21 45.54 8.45 -19.27
CA LEU A 21 45.08 9.42 -20.27
C LEU A 21 45.01 10.84 -19.70
N GLN A 22 44.51 10.99 -18.48
CA GLN A 22 44.44 12.27 -17.78
C GLN A 22 45.84 12.82 -17.50
N ALA A 23 46.77 11.97 -17.04
CA ALA A 23 48.16 12.38 -16.81
C ALA A 23 48.86 12.81 -18.10
N GLN A 24 48.68 12.06 -19.19
CA GLN A 24 49.21 12.43 -20.52
C GLN A 24 48.57 13.71 -21.06
N LEU A 25 47.25 13.86 -20.92
CA LEU A 25 46.56 15.09 -21.31
C LEU A 25 47.10 16.29 -20.53
N LEU A 26 47.29 16.17 -19.22
CA LEU A 26 47.85 17.23 -18.39
C LEU A 26 49.28 17.59 -18.79
N ALA A 27 50.14 16.60 -19.08
CA ALA A 27 51.50 16.84 -19.57
C ALA A 27 51.49 17.59 -20.93
N LEU A 28 50.62 17.17 -21.85
CA LEU A 28 50.45 17.82 -23.15
C LEU A 28 49.92 19.25 -23.02
N LEU A 29 48.96 19.49 -22.11
CA LEU A 29 48.48 20.83 -21.83
C LEU A 29 49.60 21.67 -21.21
N ALA A 30 50.32 21.14 -20.22
CA ALA A 30 51.41 21.82 -19.53
C ALA A 30 52.51 22.31 -20.47
N SER A 31 52.90 21.51 -21.48
CA SER A 31 53.89 21.90 -22.50
C SER A 31 53.48 23.11 -23.37
N ARG A 32 52.23 23.57 -23.26
CA ARG A 32 51.68 24.70 -24.04
C ARG A 32 51.37 25.94 -23.20
N VAL A 33 51.58 25.87 -21.89
CA VAL A 33 51.32 26.96 -20.92
C VAL A 33 52.63 27.36 -20.25
N GLN A 34 52.78 28.64 -19.89
CA GLN A 34 54.02 29.13 -19.27
C GLN A 34 54.26 28.54 -17.88
N GLN A 35 53.19 28.36 -17.10
CA GLN A 35 53.25 27.83 -15.75
C GLN A 35 52.12 26.85 -15.51
N THR A 36 52.44 25.69 -14.93
CA THR A 36 51.44 24.72 -14.47
C THR A 36 51.66 24.46 -12.98
N THR A 37 50.59 24.54 -12.21
CA THR A 37 50.59 24.22 -10.77
C THR A 37 49.61 23.09 -10.53
N ILE A 38 50.10 22.00 -9.96
CA ILE A 38 49.31 20.84 -9.58
C ILE A 38 49.43 20.67 -8.08
N THR A 39 48.30 20.67 -7.37
CA THR A 39 48.24 20.35 -5.94
C THR A 39 47.87 18.89 -5.77
N LEU A 40 48.56 18.20 -4.87
CA LEU A 40 48.28 16.83 -4.49
C LEU A 40 48.32 16.72 -2.96
N PRO A 41 47.34 16.06 -2.32
CA PRO A 41 47.42 15.79 -0.89
C PRO A 41 48.63 14.91 -0.54
N GLN A 42 49.16 15.03 0.67
CA GLN A 42 50.20 14.13 1.18
C GLN A 42 49.88 13.77 2.63
N VAL A 43 50.10 12.50 2.99
CA VAL A 43 49.96 12.01 4.37
C VAL A 43 51.34 11.55 4.84
N GLN A 44 52.06 12.47 5.48
CA GLN A 44 53.46 12.25 5.88
C GLN A 44 53.59 11.02 6.78
N GLY A 45 54.53 10.12 6.45
CA GLY A 45 54.79 8.90 7.21
C GLY A 45 53.76 7.78 6.99
N ARG A 46 52.76 8.00 6.13
CA ARG A 46 51.69 7.03 5.80
C ARG A 46 51.53 6.83 4.30
N GLU A 47 52.60 7.05 3.54
CA GLU A 47 52.65 6.99 2.09
C GLU A 47 52.30 5.58 1.57
N ASN A 48 52.54 4.52 2.34
CA ASN A 48 52.24 3.14 1.92
C ASN A 48 50.82 2.67 2.29
N THR A 49 50.07 3.45 3.07
CA THR A 49 48.71 3.08 3.54
C THR A 49 47.66 4.05 3.01
N LEU A 50 47.36 5.11 3.76
CA LEU A 50 46.39 6.14 3.37
C LEU A 50 46.93 6.99 2.21
N GLY A 51 48.20 7.38 2.24
CA GLY A 51 48.83 8.27 1.26
C GLY A 51 49.27 7.59 -0.05
N ARG A 52 48.99 6.30 -0.22
CA ARG A 52 49.46 5.51 -1.38
C ARG A 52 48.92 6.04 -2.70
N ARG A 53 47.63 6.40 -2.74
CA ARG A 53 46.98 6.95 -3.94
C ARG A 53 47.62 8.25 -4.38
N PHE A 54 47.91 9.16 -3.44
CA PHE A 54 48.59 10.42 -3.75
C PHE A 54 50.02 10.20 -4.26
N THR A 55 50.71 9.23 -3.68
CA THR A 55 52.07 8.84 -4.10
C THR A 55 52.05 8.28 -5.52
N GLU A 56 51.10 7.40 -5.83
CA GLU A 56 50.90 6.83 -7.17
C GLU A 56 50.49 7.89 -8.19
N ALA A 57 49.61 8.82 -7.82
CA ALA A 57 49.22 9.96 -8.65
C ALA A 57 50.42 10.84 -9.00
N ARG A 58 51.24 11.17 -8.00
CA ARG A 58 52.49 11.93 -8.20
C ARG A 58 53.43 11.19 -9.14
N GLN A 59 53.65 9.89 -8.90
CA GLN A 59 54.54 9.09 -9.74
C GLN A 59 54.07 9.03 -11.19
N ARG A 60 52.76 8.85 -11.41
CA ARG A 60 52.17 8.81 -12.75
C ARG A 60 52.29 10.15 -13.49
N LEU A 61 52.06 11.27 -12.80
CA LEU A 61 52.32 12.59 -13.36
C LEU A 61 53.81 12.77 -13.72
N THR A 62 54.73 12.40 -12.82
CA THR A 62 56.17 12.46 -13.11
C THR A 62 56.55 11.67 -14.36
N THR A 63 56.00 10.46 -14.52
CA THR A 63 56.24 9.64 -15.72
C THR A 63 55.68 10.30 -16.98
N ALA A 64 54.42 10.77 -16.96
CA ALA A 64 53.78 11.39 -18.13
C ALA A 64 54.48 12.69 -18.55
N PHE A 65 54.93 13.52 -17.60
CA PHE A 65 55.65 14.76 -17.91
C PHE A 65 57.04 14.49 -18.51
N ALA A 66 57.74 13.46 -18.01
CA ALA A 66 59.03 13.07 -18.57
C ALA A 66 58.93 12.64 -20.04
N GLU A 67 57.82 12.01 -20.47
CA GLU A 67 57.55 11.65 -21.87
C GLU A 67 57.43 12.88 -22.79
N THR A 68 57.00 14.03 -22.24
CA THR A 68 56.89 15.30 -22.99
C THR A 68 58.16 16.15 -22.96
N GLY A 69 59.20 15.73 -22.24
CA GLY A 69 60.44 16.50 -22.06
C GLY A 69 60.36 17.60 -20.99
N GLU A 70 59.22 17.72 -20.30
CA GLU A 70 58.99 18.66 -19.21
C GLU A 70 59.41 18.06 -17.85
N SER A 71 59.78 18.90 -16.88
CA SER A 71 60.14 18.45 -15.53
C SER A 71 59.18 18.99 -14.47
N LEU A 72 58.71 18.10 -13.58
CA LEU A 72 57.90 18.47 -12.42
C LEU A 72 58.80 18.71 -11.21
N THR A 73 58.68 19.88 -10.59
CA THR A 73 59.32 20.18 -9.30
C THR A 73 58.27 20.12 -8.20
N ALA A 74 58.49 19.26 -7.20
CA ALA A 74 57.58 19.15 -6.06
C ALA A 74 58.04 20.08 -4.93
N HIS A 75 57.10 20.85 -4.39
CA HIS A 75 57.30 21.70 -3.21
C HIS A 75 56.28 21.29 -2.15
N GLU A 76 56.73 21.09 -0.91
CA GLU A 76 55.81 20.92 0.21
C GLU A 76 55.19 22.28 0.54
N ILE A 77 53.86 22.31 0.58
CA ILE A 77 53.11 23.49 1.03
C ILE A 77 53.03 23.39 2.55
N PRO A 78 53.61 24.35 3.30
CA PRO A 78 53.50 24.34 4.75
C PRO A 78 52.02 24.44 5.15
N VAL A 79 51.66 23.76 6.23
CA VAL A 79 50.32 23.89 6.82
C VAL A 79 50.12 25.37 7.16
N LEU A 80 49.04 25.97 6.65
CA LEU A 80 48.71 27.36 6.95
C LEU A 80 48.44 27.50 8.46
N ASP A 81 49.20 28.35 9.14
CA ASP A 81 49.07 28.62 10.59
C ASP A 81 47.68 29.15 10.99
N ASP A 82 46.90 29.65 10.02
CA ASP A 82 45.57 30.25 10.23
C ASP A 82 44.43 29.22 10.38
N LEU A 83 44.66 27.92 10.16
CA LEU A 83 43.66 26.85 10.34
C LEU A 83 43.57 26.41 11.81
N VAL A 84 42.97 27.27 12.65
CA VAL A 84 42.72 26.95 14.06
C VAL A 84 41.55 25.95 14.16
N ARG A 85 41.88 24.65 14.18
CA ARG A 85 40.93 23.57 14.50
C ARG A 85 40.96 23.24 15.99
N HIS A 86 39.87 22.63 16.46
CA HIS A 86 39.80 21.94 17.73
C HIS A 86 40.95 20.90 17.87
N ALA A 87 41.47 20.76 19.09
CA ALA A 87 42.59 19.86 19.37
C ALA A 87 42.19 18.40 19.14
N GLY A 88 40.95 18.04 19.47
CA GLY A 88 40.36 16.74 19.20
C GLY A 88 40.37 16.38 17.72
N LEU A 89 39.96 17.32 16.85
CA LEU A 89 39.95 17.10 15.40
C LEU A 89 41.37 16.94 14.83
N ASN A 90 42.32 17.77 15.26
CA ASN A 90 43.72 17.62 14.84
C ASN A 90 44.30 16.28 15.30
N HIS A 91 44.00 15.86 16.52
CA HIS A 91 44.41 14.56 17.04
C HIS A 91 43.84 13.42 16.21
N LEU A 92 42.55 13.46 15.87
CA LEU A 92 41.91 12.45 15.03
C LEU A 92 42.55 12.37 13.65
N ILE A 93 42.76 13.51 12.98
CA ILE A 93 43.40 13.54 11.64
C ILE A 93 44.84 12.97 11.70
N GLN A 94 45.57 13.22 12.77
CA GLN A 94 46.95 12.71 12.91
C GLN A 94 47.00 11.22 13.26
N ASN A 95 46.05 10.73 14.07
CA ASN A 95 46.16 9.42 14.73
C ASN A 95 45.15 8.37 14.25
N CYS A 96 44.13 8.73 13.45
CA CYS A 96 43.12 7.77 12.98
C CYS A 96 43.76 6.62 12.18
N PHE A 97 43.37 5.38 12.50
CA PHE A 97 43.94 4.13 11.98
C PHE A 97 45.43 3.86 12.32
N ILE A 98 46.03 4.60 13.24
CA ILE A 98 47.34 4.27 13.81
C ILE A 98 47.15 3.35 15.02
N ASN A 99 47.68 2.13 14.93
CA ASN A 99 47.63 1.19 16.05
C ASN A 99 48.50 1.68 17.21
N GLY A 100 47.91 1.77 18.42
CA GLY A 100 48.63 2.15 19.63
C GLY A 100 48.82 3.67 19.84
N ALA A 101 48.09 4.51 19.09
CA ALA A 101 48.01 5.93 19.40
C ALA A 101 47.44 6.16 20.81
N THR A 102 47.97 7.15 21.53
CA THR A 102 47.46 7.49 22.87
C THR A 102 46.18 8.30 22.74
N PRO A 103 45.04 7.83 23.27
CA PRO A 103 43.78 8.55 23.17
C PRO A 103 43.81 9.83 24.01
N ILE A 104 42.99 10.81 23.62
CA ILE A 104 42.73 12.04 24.38
C ILE A 104 41.23 12.18 24.64
N SER A 105 40.81 13.11 25.51
CA SER A 105 39.39 13.45 25.63
C SER A 105 38.91 14.22 24.39
N ALA A 106 37.73 13.87 23.90
CA ALA A 106 37.06 14.61 22.85
C ALA A 106 36.69 16.00 23.37
N ASP A 107 37.14 17.03 22.69
CA ASP A 107 36.66 18.39 22.92
C ASP A 107 35.30 18.60 22.23
N ASP A 108 34.74 19.81 22.34
CA ASP A 108 33.46 20.18 21.72
C ASP A 108 33.49 20.12 20.16
N GLY A 109 34.63 19.80 19.55
CA GLY A 109 34.79 19.63 18.12
C GLY A 109 34.22 18.32 17.57
N LEU A 110 33.94 17.31 18.40
CA LEU A 110 33.47 15.99 17.97
C LEU A 110 32.14 15.58 18.63
N SER A 111 31.16 15.16 17.81
CA SER A 111 29.90 14.56 18.28
C SER A 111 29.68 13.19 17.63
N LEU A 112 29.36 12.18 18.46
CA LEU A 112 29.10 10.80 18.03
C LEU A 112 27.65 10.42 18.34
N ILE A 113 26.84 10.16 17.31
CA ILE A 113 25.40 9.85 17.46
C ILE A 113 25.12 8.37 17.14
N GLU A 114 24.45 7.67 18.04
CA GLU A 114 23.80 6.38 17.76
C GLU A 114 22.28 6.58 17.64
N ALA A 115 21.69 6.08 16.55
CA ALA A 115 20.24 6.09 16.37
C ALA A 115 19.72 4.69 15.99
N PRO A 116 18.43 4.37 16.19
CA PRO A 116 17.90 3.05 15.87
C PRO A 116 17.94 2.74 14.37
N ASP A 117 17.57 3.71 13.54
CA ASP A 117 17.45 3.54 12.09
C ASP A 117 17.90 4.81 11.33
N PRO A 118 18.16 4.71 10.01
CA PRO A 118 18.62 5.84 9.20
C PRO A 118 17.69 7.06 9.18
N LYS A 119 16.38 6.87 9.36
CA LYS A 119 15.40 7.97 9.41
C LYS A 119 15.54 8.76 10.70
N ILE A 120 15.66 8.08 11.83
CA ILE A 120 15.87 8.72 13.14
C ILE A 120 17.26 9.37 13.18
N GLU A 121 18.28 8.72 12.63
CA GLU A 121 19.64 9.24 12.50
C GLU A 121 19.68 10.57 11.73
N ALA A 122 19.12 10.62 10.52
CA ALA A 122 19.03 11.84 9.72
C ALA A 122 18.25 12.94 10.48
N SER A 123 17.17 12.57 11.17
CA SER A 123 16.39 13.49 11.98
C SER A 123 17.21 14.08 13.14
N ALA A 124 18.07 13.29 13.78
CA ALA A 124 18.94 13.74 14.87
C ALA A 124 20.01 14.72 14.37
N MET A 125 20.68 14.39 13.27
CA MET A 125 21.64 15.29 12.63
C MET A 125 20.99 16.61 12.22
N MET A 126 19.80 16.56 11.61
CA MET A 126 19.11 17.77 11.18
C MET A 126 18.62 18.65 12.36
N ARG A 127 18.44 18.09 13.56
CA ARG A 127 18.21 18.90 14.79
C ARG A 127 19.47 19.66 15.20
N GLN A 128 20.64 19.01 15.17
CA GLN A 128 21.91 19.69 15.42
C GLN A 128 22.19 20.78 14.37
N VAL A 129 21.94 20.48 13.09
CA VAL A 129 22.02 21.47 12.00
C VAL A 129 21.10 22.65 12.26
N LYS A 130 19.85 22.41 12.65
CA LYS A 130 18.91 23.50 12.99
C LYS A 130 19.44 24.37 14.12
N ARG A 131 20.02 23.78 15.16
CA ARG A 131 20.64 24.51 16.26
C ARG A 131 21.77 25.41 15.77
N LEU A 132 22.69 24.89 14.96
CA LEU A 132 23.76 25.70 14.34
C LEU A 132 23.22 26.90 13.55
N LEU A 133 22.16 26.69 12.76
CA LEU A 133 21.53 27.78 12.01
C LEU A 133 20.90 28.84 12.94
N LEU A 134 20.27 28.42 14.03
CA LEU A 134 19.69 29.32 15.03
C LEU A 134 20.76 30.09 15.81
N ASP A 135 21.94 29.49 16.00
CA ASP A 135 23.10 30.10 16.64
C ASP A 135 23.87 31.06 15.70
N GLY A 136 23.44 31.17 14.43
CA GLY A 136 23.95 32.14 13.45
C GLY A 136 24.96 31.59 12.44
N THR A 137 25.19 30.28 12.40
CA THR A 137 26.03 29.65 11.38
C THR A 137 25.40 29.82 9.99
N SER A 138 26.20 30.23 9.00
CA SER A 138 25.75 30.31 7.61
C SER A 138 25.43 28.91 7.06
N PRO A 139 24.30 28.71 6.35
CA PRO A 139 24.00 27.43 5.70
C PRO A 139 25.12 26.92 4.78
N ASP A 140 25.82 27.83 4.09
CA ASP A 140 26.93 27.50 3.18
C ASP A 140 28.16 26.89 3.90
N GLU A 141 28.21 26.99 5.24
CA GLU A 141 29.29 26.46 6.08
C GLU A 141 28.98 25.09 6.69
N ILE A 142 27.90 24.45 6.25
CA ILE A 142 27.46 23.14 6.72
C ILE A 142 27.43 22.15 5.54
N LEU A 143 28.07 21.00 5.74
CA LEU A 143 28.14 19.90 4.78
C LEU A 143 27.63 18.60 5.39
N ILE A 144 26.80 17.87 4.65
CA ILE A 144 26.38 16.51 4.97
C ILE A 144 26.88 15.58 3.86
N ALA A 145 27.78 14.65 4.20
CA ALA A 145 28.43 13.75 3.25
C ALA A 145 27.94 12.31 3.45
N VAL A 146 27.16 11.78 2.50
CA VAL A 146 26.53 10.45 2.61
C VAL A 146 27.22 9.41 1.72
N ARG A 147 27.49 8.20 2.24
CA ARG A 147 28.13 7.12 1.46
C ARG A 147 27.13 6.37 0.59
N ASP A 148 25.93 6.12 1.12
CA ASP A 148 24.82 5.49 0.43
C ASP A 148 23.73 6.54 0.16
N TRP A 149 23.78 7.13 -1.03
CA TRP A 149 22.86 8.17 -1.46
C TRP A 149 21.41 7.70 -1.45
N THR A 150 21.16 6.52 -2.02
CA THR A 150 19.81 5.94 -2.14
C THR A 150 19.18 5.71 -0.77
N LEU A 151 19.97 5.30 0.22
CA LEU A 151 19.51 5.10 1.59
C LEU A 151 19.18 6.43 2.30
N TYR A 152 20.10 7.41 2.25
CA TYR A 152 20.01 8.59 3.12
C TYR A 152 19.31 9.81 2.50
N ALA A 153 19.41 10.03 1.19
CA ALA A 153 18.87 11.24 0.57
C ALA A 153 17.37 11.45 0.87
N PRO A 154 16.48 10.42 0.77
CA PRO A 154 15.06 10.60 1.10
C PRO A 154 14.83 11.00 2.57
N HIS A 155 15.65 10.49 3.49
CA HIS A 155 15.51 10.79 4.92
C HIS A 155 15.94 12.21 5.26
N PHE A 156 17.04 12.70 4.67
CA PHE A 156 17.46 14.09 4.82
C PHE A 156 16.49 15.07 4.17
N ASP A 157 15.96 14.75 2.98
CA ASP A 157 14.96 15.60 2.31
C ASP A 157 13.70 15.76 3.17
N HIS A 158 13.18 14.63 3.68
CA HIS A 158 12.03 14.65 4.57
C HIS A 158 12.30 15.42 5.87
N ALA A 159 13.46 15.21 6.51
CA ALA A 159 13.84 15.91 7.73
C ALA A 159 14.02 17.43 7.48
N ALA A 160 14.66 17.81 6.37
CA ALA A 160 14.84 19.20 5.97
C ALA A 160 13.50 19.92 5.79
N LYS A 161 12.57 19.31 5.04
CA LYS A 161 11.20 19.83 4.86
C LYS A 161 10.45 19.93 6.18
N ARG A 162 10.51 18.89 7.01
CA ARG A 162 9.84 18.84 8.33
C ARG A 162 10.33 19.94 9.27
N TYR A 163 11.62 20.25 9.26
CA TYR A 163 12.22 21.22 10.18
C TYR A 163 12.36 22.63 9.59
N GLY A 164 12.05 22.82 8.31
CA GLY A 164 12.18 24.08 7.60
C GLY A 164 13.63 24.49 7.32
N ILE A 165 14.49 23.51 7.03
CA ILE A 165 15.93 23.72 6.84
C ILE A 165 16.24 23.81 5.34
N PRO A 166 16.92 24.87 4.87
CA PRO A 166 17.24 25.04 3.45
C PRO A 166 18.40 24.12 3.06
N THR A 167 18.15 23.18 2.14
CA THR A 167 19.15 22.22 1.65
C THR A 167 19.26 22.26 0.13
N VAL A 168 20.43 21.88 -0.37
CA VAL A 168 20.68 21.55 -1.77
C VAL A 168 21.29 20.16 -1.86
N MET A 169 20.70 19.31 -2.70
CA MET A 169 21.15 17.93 -2.90
C MET A 169 21.91 17.81 -4.23
N HIS A 170 23.09 17.17 -4.19
CA HIS A 170 23.96 17.09 -5.37
C HIS A 170 23.35 16.25 -6.50
N TYR A 171 22.87 15.06 -6.19
CA TYR A 171 22.10 14.27 -7.16
C TYR A 171 20.65 14.69 -7.06
N GLY A 172 20.10 15.16 -8.19
CA GLY A 172 18.70 15.52 -8.29
C GLY A 172 17.75 14.36 -7.96
N ASP A 173 16.46 14.67 -7.86
CA ASP A 173 15.42 13.67 -7.60
C ASP A 173 15.39 12.63 -8.72
N ALA A 174 15.21 11.35 -8.39
CA ALA A 174 15.05 10.31 -9.40
C ALA A 174 13.83 10.62 -10.29
N LEU A 175 14.00 10.62 -11.62
CA LEU A 175 12.94 10.94 -12.57
C LEU A 175 11.74 10.00 -12.41
N ALA A 176 12.01 8.72 -12.13
CA ALA A 176 11.00 7.69 -11.89
C ALA A 176 10.10 7.96 -10.66
N ASN A 177 10.53 8.80 -9.71
CA ASN A 177 9.74 9.14 -8.52
C ASN A 177 8.85 10.37 -8.73
N ASN A 178 8.98 11.08 -9.86
CA ASN A 178 8.13 12.22 -10.14
C ASN A 178 6.68 11.76 -10.44
N PRO A 179 5.65 12.36 -9.80
CA PRO A 179 4.27 11.92 -9.97
C PRO A 179 3.72 11.94 -11.40
N ALA A 180 4.08 12.94 -12.22
CA ALA A 180 3.66 13.00 -13.63
C ALA A 180 4.29 11.86 -14.45
N ILE A 181 5.52 11.46 -14.11
CA ILE A 181 6.22 10.35 -14.76
C ILE A 181 5.63 9.00 -14.35
N ILE A 182 5.30 8.82 -13.07
CA ILE A 182 4.59 7.63 -12.59
C ILE A 182 3.25 7.49 -13.31
N ALA A 183 2.49 8.59 -13.42
CA ALA A 183 1.22 8.59 -14.16
C ALA A 183 1.42 8.20 -15.63
N LEU A 184 2.41 8.78 -16.31
CA LEU A 184 2.75 8.46 -17.71
C LEU A 184 3.13 6.97 -17.86
N LEU A 185 3.95 6.43 -16.98
CA LEU A 185 4.33 5.01 -17.04
C LEU A 185 3.11 4.09 -16.80
N ASN A 186 2.24 4.43 -15.85
CA ASN A 186 1.01 3.67 -15.61
C ASN A 186 0.07 3.68 -16.83
N LEU A 187 -0.05 4.81 -17.52
CA LEU A 187 -0.78 4.94 -18.78
C LEU A 187 -0.23 4.00 -19.85
N LEU A 188 1.09 4.02 -20.04
CA LEU A 188 1.79 3.22 -21.06
C LEU A 188 1.75 1.71 -20.78
N GLU A 189 1.49 1.30 -19.53
CA GLU A 189 1.36 -0.10 -19.13
C GLU A 189 -0.05 -0.68 -19.26
N LEU A 190 -1.08 0.13 -19.54
CA LEU A 190 -2.47 -0.36 -19.62
C LEU A 190 -2.65 -1.51 -20.61
N THR A 191 -1.98 -1.45 -21.77
CA THR A 191 -2.07 -2.49 -22.80
C THR A 191 -1.46 -3.81 -22.36
N ARG A 192 -0.34 -3.76 -21.62
CA ARG A 192 0.37 -4.95 -21.12
C ARG A 192 -0.51 -5.79 -20.19
N TYR A 193 -1.39 -5.14 -19.44
CA TYR A 193 -2.31 -5.80 -18.50
C TYR A 193 -3.74 -5.89 -19.03
N ASP A 194 -3.92 -5.72 -20.35
CA ASP A 194 -5.20 -5.79 -21.03
C ASP A 194 -6.26 -4.90 -20.36
N PHE A 195 -5.93 -3.64 -20.05
CA PHE A 195 -6.88 -2.65 -19.51
C PHE A 195 -7.58 -3.12 -18.22
N ARG A 196 -6.79 -3.65 -17.29
CA ARG A 196 -7.26 -4.00 -15.93
C ARG A 196 -8.08 -2.89 -15.32
N ARG A 197 -9.22 -3.26 -14.72
CA ARG A 197 -10.25 -2.33 -14.24
C ARG A 197 -9.67 -1.16 -13.44
N ARG A 198 -8.93 -1.51 -12.38
CA ARG A 198 -8.33 -0.53 -11.46
C ARG A 198 -7.36 0.42 -12.14
N ALA A 199 -6.48 -0.11 -12.98
CA ALA A 199 -5.47 0.69 -13.68
C ALA A 199 -6.11 1.70 -14.65
N VAL A 200 -7.18 1.30 -15.36
CA VAL A 200 -7.94 2.21 -16.23
C VAL A 200 -8.57 3.34 -15.39
N LEU A 201 -9.26 3.01 -14.29
CA LEU A 201 -9.87 4.03 -13.43
C LEU A 201 -8.83 4.97 -12.79
N ASP A 202 -7.68 4.45 -12.37
CA ASP A 202 -6.59 5.26 -11.80
C ASP A 202 -6.01 6.23 -12.85
N VAL A 203 -5.89 5.79 -14.11
CA VAL A 203 -5.50 6.66 -15.23
C VAL A 203 -6.56 7.72 -15.51
N LEU A 204 -7.84 7.33 -15.61
CA LEU A 204 -8.92 8.28 -15.88
C LEU A 204 -9.07 9.34 -14.78
N ARG A 205 -8.79 8.98 -13.52
CA ARG A 205 -8.82 9.89 -12.35
C ARG A 205 -7.51 10.65 -12.13
N SER A 206 -6.49 10.42 -12.95
CA SER A 206 -5.20 11.08 -12.81
C SER A 206 -5.33 12.58 -13.09
N PRO A 207 -4.84 13.47 -12.22
CA PRO A 207 -4.86 14.92 -12.46
C PRO A 207 -3.92 15.34 -13.61
N TYR A 208 -3.14 14.42 -14.17
CA TYR A 208 -2.21 14.69 -15.27
C TYR A 208 -2.82 14.42 -16.65
N PHE A 209 -4.03 13.85 -16.74
CA PHE A 209 -4.63 13.45 -18.00
C PHE A 209 -6.00 14.11 -18.20
N ALA A 210 -6.18 14.77 -19.33
CA ALA A 210 -7.47 15.23 -19.80
C ALA A 210 -7.94 14.31 -20.93
N VAL A 211 -8.79 13.35 -20.58
CA VAL A 211 -9.45 12.50 -21.57
C VAL A 211 -10.59 13.29 -22.21
N PRO A 212 -10.62 13.48 -23.54
CA PRO A 212 -11.70 14.22 -24.21
C PRO A 212 -13.07 13.67 -23.84
N GLU A 213 -14.02 14.57 -23.54
CA GLU A 213 -15.42 14.24 -23.22
C GLU A 213 -15.62 13.40 -21.95
N MET A 214 -14.57 13.19 -21.15
CA MET A 214 -14.62 12.43 -19.88
C MET A 214 -14.52 13.40 -18.69
N ASN A 215 -15.51 13.38 -17.80
CA ASN A 215 -15.51 14.16 -16.55
C ASN A 215 -15.66 13.23 -15.33
N ASP A 216 -15.51 13.78 -14.11
CA ASP A 216 -15.58 12.98 -12.87
C ASP A 216 -16.91 12.25 -12.69
N GLU A 217 -18.02 12.82 -13.15
CA GLU A 217 -19.34 12.19 -13.07
C GLU A 217 -19.41 10.95 -13.95
N ILE A 218 -18.95 11.05 -15.21
CA ILE A 218 -18.86 9.93 -16.15
C ILE A 218 -17.91 8.85 -15.62
N ILE A 219 -16.76 9.23 -15.06
CA ILE A 219 -15.79 8.27 -14.49
C ILE A 219 -16.40 7.52 -13.30
N ASN A 220 -17.17 8.22 -12.44
CA ASN A 220 -17.86 7.58 -11.32
C ASN A 220 -18.98 6.64 -11.78
N GLN A 221 -19.73 7.02 -12.83
CA GLN A 221 -20.70 6.12 -13.46
C GLN A 221 -20.02 4.89 -14.04
N LEU A 222 -18.87 5.06 -14.73
CA LEU A 222 -18.08 3.96 -15.28
C LEU A 222 -17.56 3.02 -14.18
N ASP A 223 -17.15 3.56 -13.02
CA ASP A 223 -16.77 2.76 -11.85
C ASP A 223 -17.94 1.90 -11.35
N VAL A 224 -19.15 2.47 -11.21
CA VAL A 224 -20.36 1.73 -10.83
C VAL A 224 -20.66 0.62 -11.83
N ILE A 225 -20.71 0.94 -13.13
CA ILE A 225 -20.97 -0.03 -14.20
C ILE A 225 -19.94 -1.16 -14.18
N SER A 226 -18.67 -0.82 -13.97
CA SER A 226 -17.59 -1.81 -13.98
C SER A 226 -17.67 -2.82 -12.83
N ARG A 227 -18.23 -2.42 -11.68
CA ARG A 227 -18.46 -3.32 -10.54
C ARG A 227 -19.71 -4.16 -10.76
N ASP A 228 -20.80 -3.51 -11.16
CA ASP A 228 -22.07 -4.15 -11.47
C ASP A 228 -21.90 -5.27 -12.52
N GLN A 229 -21.14 -4.99 -13.57
CA GLN A 229 -20.87 -5.93 -14.67
C GLN A 229 -19.60 -6.80 -14.44
N GLN A 230 -19.04 -6.80 -13.23
CA GLN A 230 -17.91 -7.64 -12.82
C GLN A 230 -16.69 -7.59 -13.78
N ILE A 231 -16.30 -6.38 -14.19
CA ILE A 231 -15.16 -6.16 -15.10
C ILE A 231 -13.85 -6.32 -14.33
N ILE A 232 -12.97 -7.18 -14.85
CA ILE A 232 -11.63 -7.40 -14.29
C ILE A 232 -10.56 -6.76 -15.17
N ARG A 233 -10.64 -7.03 -16.48
CA ARG A 233 -9.76 -6.55 -17.54
C ARG A 233 -10.46 -6.80 -18.89
N GLY A 234 -9.91 -6.29 -19.98
CA GLY A 234 -10.33 -6.58 -21.35
C GLY A 234 -11.10 -5.42 -21.95
N ARG A 235 -10.66 -4.92 -23.11
CA ARG A 235 -11.34 -3.82 -23.82
C ARG A 235 -12.79 -4.17 -24.15
N GLN A 236 -13.00 -5.37 -24.67
CA GLN A 236 -14.32 -5.81 -25.11
C GLN A 236 -15.27 -5.92 -23.93
N ASP A 237 -14.78 -6.38 -22.77
CA ASP A 237 -15.56 -6.47 -21.54
C ASP A 237 -16.03 -5.10 -21.05
N TRP A 238 -15.17 -4.09 -21.12
CA TRP A 238 -15.52 -2.70 -20.85
C TRP A 238 -16.64 -2.18 -21.76
N LEU A 239 -16.52 -2.41 -23.07
CA LEU A 239 -17.51 -1.93 -24.04
C LEU A 239 -18.84 -2.69 -23.93
N ASP A 240 -18.79 -3.99 -23.65
CA ASP A 240 -19.97 -4.83 -23.47
C ASP A 240 -20.71 -4.49 -22.17
N ALA A 241 -19.99 -4.21 -21.08
CA ALA A 241 -20.58 -3.78 -19.82
C ALA A 241 -21.35 -2.47 -19.95
N ILE A 242 -20.81 -1.48 -20.66
CA ILE A 242 -21.51 -0.20 -20.92
C ILE A 242 -22.80 -0.45 -21.71
N ARG A 243 -22.77 -1.36 -22.70
CA ARG A 243 -23.96 -1.74 -23.45
C ARG A 243 -24.99 -2.44 -22.57
N LEU A 244 -24.57 -3.33 -21.68
CA LEU A 244 -25.46 -4.05 -20.77
C LEU A 244 -26.06 -3.14 -19.69
N ALA A 245 -25.34 -2.09 -19.28
CA ALA A 245 -25.82 -1.09 -18.33
C ALA A 245 -27.07 -0.32 -18.83
N ALA A 246 -27.38 -0.36 -20.12
CA ALA A 246 -28.60 0.23 -20.70
C ALA A 246 -29.83 -0.70 -20.65
N VAL A 247 -29.68 -1.93 -20.15
CA VAL A 247 -30.74 -2.94 -20.11
C VAL A 247 -31.23 -3.10 -18.67
N SER A 248 -32.52 -2.84 -18.43
CA SER A 248 -33.13 -3.15 -17.14
C SER A 248 -33.23 -4.66 -16.95
N THR A 249 -32.78 -5.16 -15.81
CA THR A 249 -32.87 -6.56 -15.41
C THR A 249 -33.75 -6.70 -14.16
N SER A 250 -34.19 -7.91 -13.87
CA SER A 250 -34.88 -8.25 -12.63
C SER A 250 -34.15 -9.42 -12.00
N ASP A 251 -33.86 -9.33 -10.70
CA ASP A 251 -33.32 -10.46 -9.96
C ASP A 251 -34.43 -11.42 -9.51
N GLU A 252 -34.03 -12.48 -8.78
CA GLU A 252 -34.91 -13.55 -8.33
C GLU A 252 -35.91 -13.12 -7.25
N ASP A 253 -35.61 -12.03 -6.52
CA ASP A 253 -36.50 -11.43 -5.52
C ASP A 253 -37.56 -10.51 -6.17
N GLY A 254 -37.54 -10.39 -7.50
CA GLY A 254 -38.41 -9.50 -8.27
C GLY A 254 -38.02 -8.02 -8.13
N GLU A 255 -36.85 -7.72 -7.56
CA GLU A 255 -36.31 -6.37 -7.54
C GLU A 255 -35.83 -6.01 -8.95
N ARG A 256 -36.35 -4.89 -9.45
CA ARG A 256 -35.95 -4.35 -10.75
C ARG A 256 -34.66 -3.59 -10.59
N HIS A 257 -33.59 -4.11 -11.18
CA HIS A 257 -32.38 -3.35 -11.44
C HIS A 257 -32.66 -2.44 -12.62
N HIS A 258 -32.92 -1.17 -12.31
CA HIS A 258 -33.09 -0.16 -13.33
C HIS A 258 -31.79 -0.02 -14.13
N ALA A 259 -31.92 0.13 -15.45
CA ALA A 259 -30.80 0.48 -16.31
C ALA A 259 -30.02 1.67 -15.71
N LEU A 260 -28.71 1.50 -15.57
CA LEU A 260 -27.82 2.53 -15.03
C LEU A 260 -27.64 3.69 -16.00
N LEU A 261 -27.81 3.43 -17.29
CA LEU A 261 -27.73 4.40 -18.37
C LEU A 261 -28.94 4.27 -19.31
N ASN A 262 -29.29 5.34 -20.02
CA ASN A 262 -30.13 5.20 -21.21
C ASN A 262 -29.29 4.76 -22.44
N ALA A 263 -29.97 4.38 -23.53
CA ALA A 263 -29.30 3.85 -24.71
C ALA A 263 -28.35 4.86 -25.40
N ASP A 264 -28.69 6.15 -25.40
CA ASP A 264 -27.87 7.19 -26.02
C ASP A 264 -26.63 7.49 -25.15
N GLU A 265 -26.80 7.58 -23.83
CA GLU A 265 -25.71 7.71 -22.86
C GLU A 265 -24.73 6.54 -22.95
N ALA A 266 -25.24 5.31 -23.00
CA ALA A 266 -24.40 4.11 -23.14
C ALA A 266 -23.62 4.10 -24.47
N ASN A 267 -24.25 4.46 -25.59
CA ASN A 267 -23.56 4.55 -26.87
C ASN A 267 -22.48 5.63 -26.86
N HIS A 268 -22.78 6.79 -26.29
CA HIS A 268 -21.82 7.90 -26.19
C HIS A 268 -20.62 7.52 -25.34
N LEU A 269 -20.83 7.02 -24.11
CA LEU A 269 -19.76 6.57 -23.21
C LEU A 269 -18.91 5.46 -23.83
N ARG A 270 -19.57 4.53 -24.54
CA ARG A 270 -18.88 3.44 -25.24
C ARG A 270 -17.96 3.95 -26.34
N GLU A 271 -18.37 4.92 -27.15
CA GLU A 271 -17.50 5.49 -28.20
C GLU A 271 -16.35 6.32 -27.61
N ILE A 272 -16.56 7.06 -26.50
CA ILE A 272 -15.48 7.75 -25.77
C ILE A 272 -14.43 6.74 -25.31
N LEU A 273 -14.86 5.68 -24.61
CA LEU A 273 -13.95 4.69 -24.03
C LEU A 273 -13.26 3.85 -25.11
N LYS A 274 -13.96 3.55 -26.21
CA LYS A 274 -13.37 2.89 -27.38
C LYS A 274 -12.27 3.74 -28.01
N THR A 275 -12.53 5.02 -28.24
CA THR A 275 -11.54 5.96 -28.78
C THR A 275 -10.32 6.06 -27.87
N PHE A 276 -10.53 6.11 -26.56
CA PHE A 276 -9.47 6.07 -25.55
C PHE A 276 -8.63 4.79 -25.65
N PHE A 277 -9.25 3.61 -25.71
CA PHE A 277 -8.53 2.34 -25.85
C PHE A 277 -7.75 2.23 -27.16
N GLU A 278 -8.34 2.67 -28.27
CA GLU A 278 -7.69 2.69 -29.58
C GLU A 278 -6.45 3.59 -29.56
N ALA A 279 -6.58 4.82 -29.04
CA ALA A 279 -5.46 5.75 -28.91
C ALA A 279 -4.32 5.22 -28.03
N LEU A 280 -4.65 4.49 -26.96
CA LEU A 280 -3.68 3.85 -26.08
C LEU A 280 -3.16 2.50 -26.59
N THR A 281 -3.50 2.09 -27.81
CA THR A 281 -2.92 0.90 -28.44
C THR A 281 -1.67 1.29 -29.22
N PRO A 282 -0.46 0.92 -28.77
CA PRO A 282 0.72 1.12 -29.59
C PRO A 282 0.69 0.16 -30.80
N PRO A 283 1.36 0.50 -31.91
CA PRO A 283 1.60 -0.44 -33.01
C PRO A 283 2.33 -1.70 -32.50
N GLU A 284 2.02 -2.88 -33.05
CA GLU A 284 2.67 -4.13 -32.63
C GLU A 284 4.18 -4.16 -32.92
N SER A 285 4.58 -3.56 -34.05
CA SER A 285 5.96 -3.40 -34.48
C SER A 285 6.13 -2.02 -35.11
N ALA A 286 7.16 -1.28 -34.70
CA ALA A 286 7.48 0.04 -35.20
C ALA A 286 8.97 0.35 -34.96
N ASN A 287 9.49 1.37 -35.63
CA ASN A 287 10.82 1.90 -35.29
C ASN A 287 10.75 2.78 -34.03
N ILE A 288 11.90 3.05 -33.41
CA ILE A 288 11.97 3.87 -32.18
C ILE A 288 11.37 5.27 -32.40
N ASN A 289 11.59 5.90 -33.57
CA ASN A 289 11.01 7.20 -33.89
C ASN A 289 9.47 7.20 -33.85
N GLN A 290 8.84 6.16 -34.38
CA GLN A 290 7.38 6.03 -34.41
C GLN A 290 6.81 5.84 -32.99
N TYR A 291 7.47 5.04 -32.13
CA TYR A 291 7.05 4.92 -30.73
C TYR A 291 7.25 6.23 -29.96
N ILE A 292 8.37 6.94 -30.17
CA ILE A 292 8.60 8.26 -29.57
C ILE A 292 7.49 9.23 -29.99
N ALA A 293 7.20 9.32 -31.29
CA ALA A 293 6.14 10.20 -31.81
C ALA A 293 4.76 9.85 -31.24
N TRP A 294 4.45 8.56 -31.07
CA TRP A 294 3.21 8.12 -30.44
C TRP A 294 3.12 8.54 -28.97
N VAL A 295 4.19 8.34 -28.17
CA VAL A 295 4.25 8.79 -26.77
C VAL A 295 4.14 10.32 -26.67
N GLU A 296 4.85 11.06 -27.51
CA GLU A 296 4.77 12.53 -27.54
C GLU A 296 3.37 13.03 -27.96
N GLY A 297 2.71 12.33 -28.89
CA GLY A 297 1.33 12.62 -29.28
C GLY A 297 0.34 12.50 -28.12
N LEU A 298 0.46 11.42 -27.32
CA LEU A 298 -0.35 11.24 -26.11
C LEU A 298 -0.09 12.36 -25.07
N ILE A 299 1.17 12.79 -24.90
CA ILE A 299 1.52 13.91 -24.00
C ILE A 299 0.89 15.22 -24.46
N GLY A 300 0.91 15.48 -25.77
CA GLY A 300 0.38 16.70 -26.39
C GLY A 300 1.41 17.82 -26.55
N SER A 301 1.05 18.83 -27.35
CA SER A 301 1.86 20.01 -27.61
C SER A 301 1.75 21.06 -26.50
N ASP A 302 2.82 21.81 -26.25
CA ASP A 302 2.77 22.99 -25.38
C ASP A 302 2.17 24.17 -26.16
N THR A 303 0.96 24.59 -25.78
CA THR A 303 0.24 25.69 -26.45
C THR A 303 0.69 27.08 -25.98
N THR A 304 1.61 27.17 -25.01
CA THR A 304 2.06 28.43 -24.39
C THR A 304 3.47 28.86 -24.77
N THR A 305 4.29 27.94 -25.29
CA THR A 305 5.59 28.29 -25.89
C THR A 305 5.39 28.70 -27.34
N ALA A 306 6.05 29.79 -27.77
CA ALA A 306 6.17 30.10 -29.19
C ALA A 306 6.72 28.86 -29.92
N PRO A 307 6.23 28.53 -31.13
CA PRO A 307 6.75 27.38 -31.87
C PRO A 307 8.27 27.54 -32.02
N ASP A 308 9.04 26.53 -31.59
CA ASP A 308 10.49 26.46 -31.83
C ASP A 308 10.72 26.57 -33.34
N ASP A 309 11.74 27.33 -33.77
CA ASP A 309 12.15 27.45 -35.19
C ASP A 309 12.58 26.11 -35.82
N ASP A 310 12.75 25.06 -35.00
CA ASP A 310 13.06 23.67 -35.40
C ASP A 310 11.84 22.73 -35.36
N ALA A 311 10.62 23.23 -35.11
CA ALA A 311 9.41 22.43 -35.15
C ALA A 311 9.11 21.99 -36.58
N VAL A 312 9.42 20.73 -36.88
CA VAL A 312 8.90 20.05 -38.08
C VAL A 312 7.37 20.18 -38.05
N GLU A 313 6.76 20.68 -39.12
CA GLU A 313 5.30 20.66 -39.31
C GLU A 313 4.82 19.19 -39.29
N THR A 314 4.58 18.65 -38.10
CA THR A 314 3.90 17.38 -37.91
C THR A 314 2.41 17.64 -37.81
N GLU A 315 1.62 16.84 -38.53
CA GLU A 315 0.15 16.85 -38.41
C GLU A 315 -0.23 16.76 -36.91
N ALA A 316 -1.20 17.57 -36.49
CA ALA A 316 -1.66 17.57 -35.12
C ALA A 316 -2.03 16.14 -34.68
N PRO A 317 -1.61 15.68 -33.49
CA PRO A 317 -1.87 14.32 -33.07
C PRO A 317 -3.37 14.03 -33.07
N LEU A 318 -3.77 12.88 -33.63
CA LEU A 318 -5.18 12.46 -33.71
C LEU A 318 -5.85 12.39 -32.33
N TYR A 319 -5.08 12.20 -31.26
CA TYR A 319 -5.56 12.08 -29.89
C TYR A 319 -4.48 12.55 -28.90
N SER A 320 -4.85 13.36 -27.91
CA SER A 320 -3.95 13.84 -26.87
C SER A 320 -4.63 13.88 -25.51
N LEU A 321 -3.87 13.60 -24.45
CA LEU A 321 -4.31 13.70 -23.06
C LEU A 321 -3.96 15.08 -22.44
N ASN A 322 -3.43 16.01 -23.24
CA ASN A 322 -3.10 17.39 -22.85
C ASN A 322 -2.32 17.48 -21.52
N VAL A 323 -1.32 16.62 -21.33
CA VAL A 323 -0.58 16.47 -20.07
C VAL A 323 0.07 17.78 -19.65
N LEU A 324 0.66 18.50 -20.61
CA LEU A 324 1.30 19.79 -20.36
C LEU A 324 0.28 20.85 -19.91
N ALA A 325 -0.91 20.88 -20.51
CA ALA A 325 -1.96 21.81 -20.12
C ALA A 325 -2.50 21.50 -18.72
N GLN A 326 -2.61 20.21 -18.35
CA GLN A 326 -3.01 19.80 -17.00
C GLN A 326 -1.96 20.19 -15.94
N ILE A 327 -0.67 19.99 -16.22
CA ILE A 327 0.40 20.39 -15.29
C ILE A 327 0.38 21.90 -15.03
N ARG A 328 0.14 22.72 -16.07
CA ARG A 328 0.05 24.20 -15.93
C ARG A 328 -1.16 24.69 -15.15
N GLN A 329 -2.16 23.85 -14.93
CA GLN A 329 -3.33 24.17 -14.08
C GLN A 329 -3.07 23.92 -12.60
N THR A 330 -1.92 23.32 -12.26
CA THR A 330 -1.53 23.07 -10.86
C THR A 330 -0.96 24.34 -10.20
N ASN A 331 -0.53 24.24 -8.93
CA ASN A 331 0.15 25.35 -8.28
C ASN A 331 1.58 25.53 -8.83
N GLU A 332 2.15 26.72 -8.68
CA GLU A 332 3.47 27.10 -9.23
C GLU A 332 4.59 26.11 -8.86
N VAL A 333 4.55 25.54 -7.65
CA VAL A 333 5.55 24.59 -7.17
C VAL A 333 5.45 23.24 -7.90
N PHE A 334 4.24 22.71 -8.09
CA PHE A 334 4.02 21.45 -8.79
C PHE A 334 4.22 21.61 -10.31
N GLU A 335 3.79 22.74 -10.88
CA GLU A 335 4.01 23.07 -12.29
C GLU A 335 5.50 23.02 -12.63
N ALA A 336 6.33 23.79 -11.92
CA ALA A 336 7.76 23.87 -12.19
C ALA A 336 8.46 22.49 -12.08
N ARG A 337 8.09 21.72 -11.03
CA ARG A 337 8.62 20.36 -10.80
C ARG A 337 8.29 19.41 -11.96
N ASP A 338 7.04 19.39 -12.38
CA ASP A 338 6.53 18.40 -13.33
C ASP A 338 6.87 18.77 -14.79
N LEU A 339 6.93 20.06 -15.12
CA LEU A 339 7.45 20.52 -16.42
C LEU A 339 8.93 20.15 -16.58
N LEU A 340 9.74 20.33 -15.54
CA LEU A 340 11.15 19.93 -15.58
C LEU A 340 11.32 18.41 -15.78
N ALA A 341 10.45 17.62 -15.14
CA ALA A 341 10.41 16.17 -15.33
C ALA A 341 10.07 15.78 -16.77
N LEU A 342 9.06 16.40 -17.38
CA LEU A 342 8.70 16.14 -18.78
C LEU A 342 9.77 16.59 -19.77
N GLN A 343 10.46 17.70 -19.51
CA GLN A 343 11.63 18.09 -20.30
C GLN A 343 12.74 17.03 -20.22
N LYS A 344 12.97 16.46 -19.03
CA LYS A 344 13.93 15.38 -18.86
C LYS A 344 13.50 14.10 -19.61
N ILE A 345 12.21 13.78 -19.65
CA ILE A 345 11.69 12.67 -20.49
C ILE A 345 12.00 12.90 -21.97
N LYS A 346 11.75 14.10 -22.50
CA LYS A 346 12.12 14.42 -23.89
C LYS A 346 13.62 14.22 -24.14
N SER A 347 14.47 14.60 -23.19
CA SER A 347 15.91 14.33 -23.27
C SER A 347 16.25 12.83 -23.24
N VAL A 348 15.54 12.02 -22.46
CA VAL A 348 15.70 10.56 -22.42
C VAL A 348 15.32 9.94 -23.76
N LEU A 349 14.15 10.30 -24.32
CA LEU A 349 13.68 9.81 -25.63
C LEU A 349 14.66 10.18 -26.75
N ARG A 350 15.15 11.44 -26.77
CA ARG A 350 16.20 11.88 -27.72
C ARG A 350 17.50 11.09 -27.57
N GLY A 351 17.87 10.73 -26.33
CA GLY A 351 19.03 9.88 -26.04
C GLY A 351 18.90 8.48 -26.64
N MET A 352 17.74 7.85 -26.48
CA MET A 352 17.44 6.54 -27.07
C MET A 352 17.58 6.56 -28.60
N LEU A 353 17.05 7.62 -29.25
CA LEU A 353 17.18 7.81 -30.69
C LEU A 353 18.64 8.01 -31.14
N ALA A 354 19.44 8.74 -30.36
CA ALA A 354 20.86 8.93 -30.67
C ALA A 354 21.64 7.60 -30.59
N THR A 355 21.32 6.74 -29.62
CA THR A 355 21.91 5.41 -29.46
C THR A 355 21.57 4.50 -30.64
N GLU A 356 20.32 4.47 -31.10
CA GLU A 356 19.91 3.71 -32.29
C GLU A 356 20.69 4.16 -33.54
N LYS A 357 20.78 5.48 -33.76
CA LYS A 357 21.56 6.04 -34.89
C LYS A 357 23.04 5.65 -34.82
N LEU A 358 23.63 5.58 -33.63
CA LEU A 358 25.01 5.13 -33.45
C LEU A 358 25.17 3.66 -33.82
N PHE A 359 24.26 2.78 -33.39
CA PHE A 359 24.31 1.35 -33.73
C PHE A 359 24.12 1.10 -35.23
N ALA A 360 23.23 1.85 -35.88
CA ALA A 360 23.05 1.83 -37.32
C ALA A 360 24.35 2.22 -38.07
N VAL A 361 25.02 3.29 -37.61
CA VAL A 361 26.33 3.70 -38.17
C VAL A 361 27.40 2.63 -37.96
N LEU A 362 27.41 1.95 -36.81
CA LEU A 362 28.38 0.90 -36.49
C LEU A 362 28.09 -0.46 -37.17
N HIS A 363 27.01 -0.58 -37.96
CA HIS A 363 26.59 -1.80 -38.65
C HIS A 363 26.36 -2.99 -37.68
N LEU A 364 26.01 -2.69 -36.43
CA LEU A 364 25.87 -3.70 -35.37
C LEU A 364 24.46 -4.30 -35.29
N GLU A 365 23.44 -3.68 -35.91
CA GLU A 365 22.06 -4.20 -35.95
C GLU A 365 21.43 -4.08 -37.36
N GLN A 366 20.65 -5.10 -37.76
CA GLN A 366 19.93 -5.18 -39.06
C GLN A 366 18.40 -5.05 -38.93
N THR A 367 17.84 -4.84 -37.74
CA THR A 367 16.40 -4.72 -37.53
C THR A 367 16.01 -3.28 -37.20
N GLU A 368 15.49 -2.56 -38.20
CA GLU A 368 14.91 -1.20 -38.04
C GLU A 368 13.60 -1.18 -37.23
N GLN A 369 13.06 -2.35 -36.85
CA GLN A 369 11.80 -2.47 -36.13
C GLN A 369 11.97 -3.20 -34.80
N THR A 370 11.30 -2.69 -33.76
CA THR A 370 11.19 -3.29 -32.44
C THR A 370 9.72 -3.41 -32.03
N ASN A 371 9.44 -4.29 -31.06
CA ASN A 371 8.10 -4.40 -30.50
C ASN A 371 7.92 -3.43 -29.31
N TRP A 372 6.66 -3.09 -29.01
CA TRP A 372 6.33 -2.15 -27.94
C TRP A 372 6.89 -2.58 -26.57
N ARG A 373 6.91 -3.88 -26.28
CA ARG A 373 7.35 -4.39 -24.97
C ARG A 373 8.83 -4.09 -24.73
N ASP A 374 9.67 -4.31 -25.73
CA ASP A 374 11.11 -4.10 -25.64
C ASP A 374 11.42 -2.58 -25.57
N PHE A 375 10.77 -1.77 -26.41
CA PHE A 375 10.87 -0.30 -26.33
C PHE A 375 10.48 0.24 -24.94
N LEU A 376 9.35 -0.22 -24.39
CA LEU A 376 8.87 0.23 -23.08
C LEU A 376 9.82 -0.19 -21.95
N GLN A 377 10.44 -1.37 -22.05
CA GLN A 377 11.43 -1.83 -21.09
C GLN A 377 12.69 -0.96 -21.11
N ASP A 378 13.19 -0.61 -22.30
CA ASP A 378 14.35 0.27 -22.45
C ASP A 378 14.05 1.69 -21.97
N PHE A 379 12.87 2.21 -22.31
CA PHE A 379 12.39 3.51 -21.84
C PHE A 379 12.32 3.56 -20.31
N LYS A 380 11.71 2.55 -19.67
CA LYS A 380 11.66 2.45 -18.20
C LYS A 380 13.04 2.37 -17.57
N SER A 381 13.97 1.65 -18.20
CA SER A 381 15.34 1.51 -17.71
C SER A 381 16.07 2.86 -17.77
N ALA A 382 15.95 3.58 -18.88
CA ALA A 382 16.54 4.91 -19.06
C ALA A 382 15.93 5.95 -18.08
N VAL A 383 14.61 5.91 -17.87
CA VAL A 383 13.91 6.74 -16.86
C VAL A 383 14.39 6.40 -15.45
N GLY A 384 14.57 5.12 -15.13
CA GLY A 384 15.06 4.64 -13.83
C GLY A 384 16.47 5.14 -13.48
N THR A 385 17.30 5.39 -14.49
CA THR A 385 18.66 5.95 -14.30
C THR A 385 18.73 7.47 -14.37
N ALA A 386 17.66 8.14 -14.83
CA ALA A 386 17.66 9.58 -15.01
C ALA A 386 17.33 10.32 -13.70
N THR A 387 17.96 11.47 -13.50
CA THR A 387 17.72 12.37 -12.36
C THR A 387 17.33 13.77 -12.83
N ILE A 388 16.59 14.49 -11.99
CA ILE A 388 16.15 15.88 -12.19
C ILE A 388 16.79 16.75 -11.13
N THR A 389 17.69 17.65 -11.53
CA THR A 389 18.32 18.59 -10.60
C THR A 389 17.45 19.84 -10.45
N ASN A 390 16.72 19.93 -9.34
CA ASN A 390 15.99 21.15 -8.99
C ASN A 390 16.97 22.20 -8.45
N ASN A 391 17.04 23.35 -9.12
CA ASN A 391 17.58 24.60 -8.59
C ASN A 391 19.10 24.56 -8.23
N THR A 392 19.94 24.93 -9.20
CA THR A 392 21.42 24.92 -9.11
C THR A 392 22.02 25.98 -8.19
N ASN A 393 21.21 26.89 -7.62
CA ASN A 393 21.72 27.89 -6.70
C ASN A 393 21.98 27.30 -5.31
N ARG A 394 23.26 27.19 -4.96
CA ARG A 394 23.78 26.72 -3.67
C ARG A 394 23.69 27.77 -2.56
N SER A 395 23.76 29.06 -2.90
CA SER A 395 23.89 30.13 -1.91
C SER A 395 22.74 30.12 -0.89
N GLY A 396 23.08 30.19 0.39
CA GLY A 396 22.11 30.18 1.50
C GLY A 396 21.49 28.82 1.77
N LYS A 397 22.10 27.71 1.29
CA LYS A 397 21.61 26.35 1.51
C LYS A 397 22.73 25.42 1.97
N ILE A 398 22.33 24.40 2.74
CA ILE A 398 23.21 23.34 3.24
C ILE A 398 23.47 22.33 2.13
N LEU A 399 24.74 22.00 1.89
CA LEU A 399 25.11 21.02 0.87
C LEU A 399 24.97 19.59 1.42
N ILE A 400 24.14 18.79 0.75
CA ILE A 400 24.04 17.34 0.97
C ILE A 400 24.55 16.65 -0.28
N THR A 401 25.63 15.89 -0.14
CA THR A 401 26.33 15.29 -1.29
C THR A 401 26.92 13.92 -0.95
N SER A 402 27.42 13.20 -1.95
CA SER A 402 28.10 11.93 -1.68
C SER A 402 29.45 12.16 -1.00
N VAL A 403 29.95 11.17 -0.28
CA VAL A 403 31.33 11.23 0.27
C VAL A 403 32.40 11.44 -0.80
N THR A 404 32.16 10.97 -2.03
CA THR A 404 33.09 11.08 -3.15
C THR A 404 33.11 12.51 -3.71
N ASP A 405 31.98 13.20 -3.69
CA ASP A 405 31.85 14.58 -4.20
C ASP A 405 32.12 15.63 -3.10
N ALA A 406 32.06 15.24 -1.83
CA ALA A 406 32.42 16.07 -0.69
C ALA A 406 33.94 16.36 -0.61
N ARG A 407 34.77 15.55 -1.29
CA ARG A 407 36.23 15.68 -1.27
C ARG A 407 36.66 17.09 -1.70
N GLY A 408 37.61 17.66 -0.97
CA GLY A 408 38.15 18.99 -1.26
C GLY A 408 37.20 20.16 -0.96
N LEU A 409 36.05 19.93 -0.30
CA LEU A 409 35.10 20.97 0.07
C LEU A 409 35.16 21.26 1.59
N PRO A 410 36.11 22.09 2.09
CA PRO A 410 36.17 22.43 3.50
C PRO A 410 34.95 23.27 3.91
N HIS A 411 34.38 22.95 5.07
CA HIS A 411 33.24 23.64 5.67
C HIS A 411 33.51 23.81 7.17
N GLU A 412 32.85 24.76 7.85
CA GLU A 412 32.97 24.85 9.31
C GLU A 412 32.44 23.60 10.01
N HIS A 413 31.29 23.07 9.57
CA HIS A 413 30.63 21.93 10.19
C HIS A 413 30.41 20.82 9.18
N VAL A 414 30.88 19.61 9.48
CA VAL A 414 30.76 18.44 8.61
C VAL A 414 30.04 17.30 9.33
N PHE A 415 29.02 16.73 8.67
CA PHE A 415 28.21 15.62 9.15
C PHE A 415 28.43 14.39 8.26
N ILE A 416 28.74 13.24 8.86
CA ILE A 416 28.97 11.97 8.15
C ILE A 416 28.13 10.87 8.79
N PRO A 417 26.97 10.50 8.21
CA PRO A 417 26.12 9.43 8.72
C PRO A 417 26.53 8.05 8.21
N GLY A 418 25.93 7.02 8.79
CA GLY A 418 25.97 5.67 8.24
C GLY A 418 27.25 4.89 8.52
N LEU A 419 27.92 5.14 9.64
CA LEU A 419 29.12 4.39 10.05
C LEU A 419 28.79 3.02 10.68
N SER A 420 27.86 2.30 10.06
CA SER A 420 27.53 0.90 10.36
C SER A 420 28.01 -0.02 9.26
N GLU A 421 28.24 -1.29 9.61
CA GLU A 421 28.76 -2.30 8.70
C GLU A 421 27.88 -2.42 7.44
N GLY A 422 28.49 -2.37 6.26
CA GLY A 422 27.78 -2.48 4.99
C GLY A 422 27.22 -1.17 4.41
N ILE A 423 27.19 -0.08 5.19
CA ILE A 423 26.83 1.27 4.70
C ILE A 423 28.10 2.05 4.36
N PHE A 424 28.95 2.30 5.36
CA PHE A 424 30.24 2.97 5.20
C PHE A 424 31.29 2.25 6.05
N PRO A 425 32.12 1.38 5.44
CA PRO A 425 32.25 1.11 4.00
C PRO A 425 31.09 0.38 3.35
N ARG A 426 30.91 0.65 2.04
CA ARG A 426 29.99 -0.12 1.21
C ARG A 426 30.68 -1.37 0.67
N PRO A 427 30.07 -2.57 0.77
CA PRO A 427 30.59 -3.76 0.12
C PRO A 427 30.61 -3.53 -1.38
N THR A 428 31.81 -3.56 -1.96
CA THR A 428 31.98 -3.48 -3.42
C THR A 428 32.06 -4.90 -3.91
N SER A 429 31.26 -5.32 -4.90
CA SER A 429 31.45 -6.64 -5.52
C SER A 429 32.58 -6.59 -6.55
N GLU A 430 33.16 -7.75 -6.85
CA GLU A 430 34.03 -7.89 -8.00
C GLU A 430 33.27 -7.49 -9.28
N ASP A 431 33.98 -6.94 -10.26
CA ASP A 431 33.37 -6.57 -11.52
C ASP A 431 33.05 -7.84 -12.33
N PRO A 432 31.82 -7.99 -12.86
CA PRO A 432 31.40 -9.24 -13.51
C PRO A 432 32.05 -9.46 -14.90
N ILE A 433 32.65 -8.42 -15.50
CA ILE A 433 33.30 -8.52 -16.82
C ILE A 433 34.75 -8.96 -16.69
N TYR A 434 35.48 -8.40 -15.72
CA TYR A 434 36.87 -8.77 -15.44
C TYR A 434 37.07 -8.99 -13.95
N LEU A 435 37.54 -10.18 -13.60
CA LEU A 435 37.92 -10.52 -12.24
C LEU A 435 39.19 -9.76 -11.83
N ASP A 436 39.41 -9.57 -10.53
CA ASP A 436 40.56 -8.89 -9.96
C ASP A 436 41.88 -9.58 -10.35
N SER A 437 41.88 -10.90 -10.49
CA SER A 437 43.04 -11.66 -10.99
C SER A 437 43.40 -11.28 -12.43
N GLU A 438 42.40 -11.08 -13.28
CA GLU A 438 42.55 -10.65 -14.67
C GLU A 438 42.99 -9.18 -14.74
N ARG A 439 42.42 -8.31 -13.90
CA ARG A 439 42.80 -6.90 -13.79
C ARG A 439 44.24 -6.72 -13.33
N GLN A 440 44.70 -7.54 -12.37
CA GLN A 440 46.09 -7.56 -11.95
C GLN A 440 47.02 -8.02 -13.08
N ALA A 441 46.64 -9.07 -13.82
CA ALA A 441 47.41 -9.54 -14.97
C ALA A 441 47.47 -8.49 -16.09
N LEU A 442 46.36 -7.80 -16.38
CA LEU A 442 46.28 -6.71 -17.34
C LEU A 442 47.14 -5.53 -16.89
N THR A 443 47.13 -5.19 -15.60
CA THR A 443 47.96 -4.12 -15.04
C THR A 443 49.46 -4.44 -15.18
N GLN A 444 49.85 -5.70 -14.97
CA GLN A 444 51.23 -6.16 -15.23
C GLN A 444 51.60 -6.09 -16.71
N ALA A 445 50.63 -6.20 -17.61
CA ALA A 445 50.80 -6.02 -19.06
C ALA A 445 50.69 -4.54 -19.51
N GLY A 446 50.56 -3.59 -18.59
CA GLY A 446 50.48 -2.14 -18.87
C GLY A 446 49.06 -1.61 -19.13
N ILE A 447 48.02 -2.45 -19.00
CA ILE A 447 46.61 -2.07 -19.10
C ILE A 447 46.06 -1.92 -17.68
N PHE A 448 46.03 -0.68 -17.19
CA PHE A 448 45.62 -0.38 -15.82
C PHE A 448 44.10 -0.48 -15.66
N LEU A 449 43.65 -1.44 -14.85
CA LEU A 449 42.26 -1.57 -14.41
C LEU A 449 42.24 -1.71 -12.88
N GLU A 450 41.40 -0.92 -12.21
CA GLU A 450 41.29 -0.94 -10.75
C GLU A 450 40.66 -2.25 -10.26
N THR A 451 41.25 -2.83 -9.21
CA THR A 451 40.74 -3.98 -8.47
C THR A 451 39.57 -3.61 -7.54
N GLN A 452 38.82 -4.60 -7.04
CA GLN A 452 37.80 -4.42 -6.00
C GLN A 452 38.39 -3.75 -4.76
N ALA A 453 39.57 -4.20 -4.30
CA ALA A 453 40.23 -3.65 -3.12
C ALA A 453 40.64 -2.17 -3.29
N GLU A 454 41.07 -1.78 -4.48
CA GLU A 454 41.41 -0.39 -4.81
C GLU A 454 40.17 0.50 -4.91
N ARG A 455 39.06 -0.03 -5.45
CA ARG A 455 37.75 0.65 -5.49
C ARG A 455 37.10 0.76 -4.12
N ALA A 456 37.36 -0.20 -3.22
CA ALA A 456 36.82 -0.26 -1.87
C ALA A 456 37.64 0.52 -0.83
N ALA A 457 38.56 1.42 -1.25
CA ALA A 457 39.43 2.20 -0.37
C ALA A 457 38.70 3.30 0.44
N ASP A 458 37.55 2.96 1.03
CA ASP A 458 36.69 3.82 1.83
C ASP A 458 37.41 4.39 3.07
N ASP A 459 38.47 3.74 3.56
CA ASP A 459 39.35 4.27 4.63
C ASP A 459 40.02 5.59 4.25
N ARG A 460 40.43 5.70 2.98
CA ARG A 460 41.06 6.92 2.43
C ARG A 460 40.03 8.01 2.25
N LEU A 461 38.86 7.65 1.70
CA LEU A 461 37.74 8.58 1.56
C LEU A 461 37.33 9.12 2.93
N PHE A 462 37.19 8.25 3.93
CA PHE A 462 36.87 8.66 5.29
C PHE A 462 37.94 9.59 5.88
N TYR A 463 39.22 9.28 5.68
CA TYR A 463 40.33 10.15 6.09
C TYR A 463 40.26 11.56 5.50
N GLU A 464 39.96 11.66 4.20
CA GLU A 464 39.79 12.95 3.53
C GLU A 464 38.61 13.74 4.10
N LEU A 465 37.48 13.06 4.38
CA LEU A 465 36.28 13.71 4.94
C LEU A 465 36.51 14.25 6.35
N ILE A 466 37.15 13.49 7.23
CA ILE A 466 37.44 13.96 8.61
C ILE A 466 38.46 15.11 8.63
N SER A 467 39.12 15.38 7.51
CA SER A 467 40.04 16.51 7.33
C SER A 467 39.36 17.79 6.82
N LEU A 468 38.11 17.70 6.34
CA LEU A 468 37.31 18.84 5.85
C LEU A 468 36.83 19.84 6.93
N PRO A 469 36.38 19.43 8.13
CA PRO A 469 35.79 20.36 9.09
C PRO A 469 36.82 21.37 9.61
N ARG A 470 36.39 22.63 9.70
CA ARG A 470 37.18 23.72 10.32
C ARG A 470 36.80 23.94 11.80
N LYS A 471 35.56 23.63 12.19
CA LYS A 471 35.07 23.76 13.57
C LYS A 471 34.62 22.42 14.16
N THR A 472 33.56 21.80 13.65
CA THR A 472 33.00 20.57 14.25
C THR A 472 32.81 19.43 13.25
N LEU A 473 32.97 18.20 13.74
CA LEU A 473 32.68 16.95 13.06
C LEU A 473 31.60 16.18 13.81
N THR A 474 30.49 15.89 13.14
CA THR A 474 29.45 15.01 13.67
C THR A 474 29.46 13.70 12.88
N LEU A 475 29.65 12.60 13.58
CA LEU A 475 29.60 11.26 13.02
C LEU A 475 28.40 10.52 13.59
N SER A 476 27.72 9.73 12.77
CA SER A 476 26.60 8.92 13.27
C SER A 476 26.52 7.54 12.65
N ARG A 477 25.76 6.67 13.32
CA ARG A 477 25.42 5.37 12.77
C ARG A 477 24.03 4.86 13.20
N PRO A 478 23.36 4.06 12.34
CA PRO A 478 22.17 3.31 12.74
C PRO A 478 22.56 2.04 13.51
N THR A 479 21.71 1.62 14.45
CA THR A 479 22.02 0.51 15.37
C THR A 479 21.10 -0.69 15.18
N ILE A 480 20.07 -0.60 14.34
CA ILE A 480 19.09 -1.67 14.10
C ILE A 480 18.83 -1.84 12.60
N GLN A 481 18.88 -3.09 12.12
CA GLN A 481 18.49 -3.50 10.78
C GLN A 481 17.48 -4.65 10.87
N ASN A 482 16.28 -4.50 10.32
CA ASN A 482 15.25 -5.56 10.30
C ASN A 482 14.95 -6.16 11.69
N GLY A 483 15.01 -5.34 12.74
CA GLY A 483 14.78 -5.75 14.14
C GLY A 483 16.00 -6.39 14.83
N ALA A 484 17.13 -6.55 14.16
CA ALA A 484 18.39 -7.04 14.74
C ALA A 484 19.40 -5.90 14.94
N ILE A 485 20.38 -6.10 15.83
CA ILE A 485 21.48 -5.13 16.05
C ILE A 485 22.31 -5.00 14.77
N TRP A 486 22.59 -3.76 14.37
CA TRP A 486 23.48 -3.41 13.27
C TRP A 486 24.89 -3.11 13.82
N PRO A 487 25.91 -3.91 13.46
CA PRO A 487 27.28 -3.70 13.95
C PRO A 487 27.90 -2.37 13.50
N GLU A 488 28.82 -1.83 14.31
CA GLU A 488 29.68 -0.69 13.95
C GLU A 488 30.59 -1.02 12.77
N SER A 489 30.77 -0.04 11.87
CA SER A 489 31.86 -0.12 10.91
C SER A 489 33.23 0.00 11.59
N HIS A 490 34.29 -0.43 10.92
CA HIS A 490 35.64 -0.24 11.45
C HIS A 490 36.06 1.24 11.46
N LEU A 491 35.44 2.09 10.65
CA LEU A 491 35.67 3.54 10.64
C LEU A 491 35.20 4.16 11.97
N TRP A 492 33.99 3.78 12.42
CA TRP A 492 33.47 4.18 13.73
C TRP A 492 34.40 3.74 14.87
N ARG A 493 34.85 2.49 14.84
CA ARG A 493 35.81 1.94 15.82
C ARG A 493 37.13 2.70 15.84
N ALA A 494 37.67 3.06 14.68
CA ALA A 494 38.91 3.82 14.57
C ALA A 494 38.79 5.21 15.21
N VAL A 495 37.63 5.85 15.10
CA VAL A 495 37.36 7.12 15.79
C VAL A 495 37.27 6.88 17.30
N LYS A 496 36.47 5.91 17.75
CA LYS A 496 36.31 5.63 19.18
C LYS A 496 37.63 5.34 19.90
N VAL A 497 38.53 4.58 19.29
CA VAL A 497 39.84 4.25 19.89
C VAL A 497 40.76 5.48 19.99
N SER A 498 40.49 6.54 19.22
CA SER A 498 41.27 7.79 19.27
C SER A 498 40.91 8.66 20.49
N PHE A 499 39.82 8.35 21.22
CA PHE A 499 39.37 9.15 22.35
C PHE A 499 39.05 8.29 23.59
N ASP A 500 39.42 8.78 24.78
CA ASP A 500 39.24 8.02 26.04
C ASP A 500 37.82 8.16 26.64
N ASP A 501 37.07 9.18 26.19
CA ASP A 501 35.70 9.50 26.58
C ASP A 501 34.67 9.25 25.46
N ALA A 502 35.07 8.56 24.37
CA ALA A 502 34.22 8.29 23.22
C ALA A 502 32.89 7.63 23.60
N ASP A 503 32.90 6.65 24.52
CA ASP A 503 31.67 5.98 24.97
C ASP A 503 30.73 6.94 25.73
N THR A 504 31.28 7.88 26.49
CA THR A 504 30.49 8.92 27.17
C THR A 504 29.87 9.90 26.18
N ASN A 505 30.62 10.27 25.12
CA ASN A 505 30.12 11.10 24.03
C ASN A 505 28.99 10.41 23.25
N VAL A 506 29.11 9.10 22.99
CA VAL A 506 28.06 8.31 22.35
C VAL A 506 26.80 8.26 23.22
N GLU A 507 26.94 7.94 24.51
CA GLU A 507 25.78 7.76 25.38
C GLU A 507 24.99 9.07 25.58
N SER A 508 25.65 10.24 25.54
CA SER A 508 24.97 11.53 25.66
C SER A 508 24.08 11.88 24.46
N HIS A 509 24.38 11.32 23.28
CA HIS A 509 23.66 11.53 22.03
C HIS A 509 22.91 10.28 21.51
N LYS A 510 22.81 9.24 22.34
CA LYS A 510 22.17 7.98 21.95
C LYS A 510 20.65 8.09 21.94
N ILE A 511 20.03 7.64 20.86
CA ILE A 511 18.59 7.56 20.72
C ILE A 511 18.15 6.10 20.85
N GLN A 512 17.33 5.82 21.86
CA GLN A 512 16.80 4.49 22.12
C GLN A 512 15.65 4.14 21.15
N LEU A 513 15.47 2.85 20.86
CA LEU A 513 14.32 2.40 20.06
C LEU A 513 13.01 2.73 20.80
N GLY A 514 12.12 3.44 20.12
CA GLY A 514 10.88 3.95 20.73
C GLY A 514 11.10 5.13 21.70
N GLY A 515 12.33 5.63 21.82
CA GLY A 515 12.65 6.80 22.62
C GLY A 515 12.00 8.06 22.06
N VAL A 516 11.57 8.94 22.96
CA VAL A 516 11.04 10.26 22.63
C VAL A 516 12.19 11.27 22.60
N VAL A 517 12.10 12.26 21.73
CA VAL A 517 13.08 13.36 21.63
C VAL A 517 13.06 14.16 22.94
N LYS A 518 14.23 14.52 23.47
CA LYS A 518 14.34 15.37 24.66
C LYS A 518 13.70 16.74 24.39
N ALA A 519 13.09 17.35 25.40
CA ALA A 519 12.41 18.63 25.25
C ALA A 519 13.32 19.75 24.71
N GLU A 520 14.60 19.78 25.13
CA GLU A 520 15.63 20.73 24.66
C GLU A 520 16.13 20.49 23.21
N GLU A 521 15.81 19.33 22.63
CA GLU A 521 16.18 18.97 21.26
C GLU A 521 15.01 19.10 20.28
N ALA A 522 13.78 19.26 20.77
CA ALA A 522 12.58 19.26 19.94
C ALA A 522 12.62 20.34 18.86
N ALA A 523 12.59 19.94 17.58
CA ALA A 523 12.73 20.86 16.44
C ALA A 523 11.41 21.11 15.67
N HIS A 524 10.34 20.42 16.07
CA HIS A 524 9.02 20.50 15.44
C HIS A 524 7.89 20.37 16.48
N ARG A 525 6.74 21.00 16.22
CA ARG A 525 5.56 21.01 17.11
C ARG A 525 5.11 19.62 17.60
N SER A 526 5.18 18.60 16.75
CA SER A 526 4.78 17.24 17.11
C SER A 526 5.79 16.58 18.06
N GLU A 527 7.08 16.91 17.92
CA GLU A 527 8.12 16.42 18.83
C GLU A 527 7.97 17.09 20.18
N ALA A 528 7.67 18.38 20.19
CA ALA A 528 7.35 19.11 21.41
C ALA A 528 6.17 18.49 22.16
N ALA A 529 5.08 18.19 21.45
CA ALA A 529 3.92 17.54 22.05
C ALA A 529 4.24 16.15 22.62
N LEU A 530 5.03 15.34 21.89
CA LEU A 530 5.47 14.02 22.37
C LEU A 530 6.39 14.13 23.57
N ALA A 531 7.38 15.02 23.56
CA ALA A 531 8.32 15.24 24.64
C ALA A 531 7.58 15.63 25.93
N VAL A 532 6.65 16.59 25.85
CA VAL A 532 5.85 17.01 27.01
C VAL A 532 4.96 15.88 27.52
N ALA A 533 4.30 15.14 26.62
CA ALA A 533 3.44 14.02 27.00
C ALA A 533 4.24 12.90 27.68
N ASP A 534 5.43 12.58 27.17
CA ASP A 534 6.32 11.57 27.72
C ASP A 534 6.86 11.96 29.11
N SER A 535 7.34 13.20 29.26
CA SER A 535 7.79 13.74 30.54
C SER A 535 6.68 13.68 31.60
N PHE A 536 5.45 14.09 31.26
CA PHE A 536 4.32 14.00 32.19
C PHE A 536 3.93 12.57 32.54
N ASN A 537 4.07 11.63 31.61
CA ASN A 537 3.78 10.22 31.87
C ASN A 537 4.79 9.60 32.86
N HIS A 538 6.05 10.03 32.81
CA HIS A 538 7.11 9.59 33.71
C HIS A 538 7.26 10.44 34.99
N GLY A 539 6.44 11.50 35.14
CA GLY A 539 6.51 12.41 36.27
C GLY A 539 7.77 13.28 36.30
N VAL A 540 8.47 13.41 35.17
CA VAL A 540 9.63 14.28 35.00
C VAL A 540 9.15 15.69 34.68
N ASN A 541 9.65 16.68 35.42
CA ASN A 541 9.21 18.06 35.25
C ASN A 541 10.39 19.03 35.34
N ASP A 542 11.22 19.04 34.31
CA ASP A 542 12.35 19.95 34.16
C ASP A 542 11.94 21.31 33.54
N GLU A 543 12.85 22.28 33.57
CA GLU A 543 12.60 23.63 33.06
C GLU A 543 12.29 23.66 31.55
N SER A 544 12.95 22.81 30.75
CA SER A 544 12.75 22.75 29.31
C SER A 544 11.38 22.17 28.96
N THR A 545 10.96 21.09 29.64
CA THR A 545 9.61 20.51 29.50
C THR A 545 8.54 21.53 29.87
N ASN A 546 8.68 22.23 31.00
CA ASN A 546 7.73 23.25 31.44
C ASN A 546 7.63 24.41 30.44
N SER A 547 8.76 24.88 29.92
CA SER A 547 8.81 25.94 28.92
C SER A 547 8.12 25.52 27.62
N LEU A 548 8.36 24.28 27.18
CA LEU A 548 7.76 23.72 25.97
C LEU A 548 6.26 23.51 26.12
N TYR A 549 5.80 23.04 27.28
CA TYR A 549 4.38 22.94 27.62
C TYR A 549 3.72 24.33 27.60
N ASN A 550 4.31 25.33 28.26
CA ASN A 550 3.80 26.71 28.29
C ASN A 550 3.72 27.30 26.87
N TRP A 551 4.72 27.03 26.03
CA TRP A 551 4.69 27.40 24.61
C TRP A 551 3.55 26.71 23.86
N LEU A 552 3.35 25.39 24.03
CA LEU A 552 2.25 24.65 23.40
C LEU A 552 0.88 25.20 23.78
N ILE A 553 0.62 25.46 25.06
CA ILE A 553 -0.70 25.94 25.51
C ILE A 553 -0.95 27.41 25.20
N SER A 554 0.10 28.20 24.96
CA SER A 554 -0.03 29.62 24.59
C SER A 554 -0.12 29.84 23.08
N GLN A 555 0.75 29.20 22.29
CA GLN A 555 0.84 29.39 20.83
C GLN A 555 0.04 28.36 20.04
N HIS A 556 -0.21 27.18 20.61
CA HIS A 556 -0.84 26.04 19.93
C HIS A 556 -1.98 25.40 20.75
N LYS A 557 -2.74 26.25 21.44
CA LYS A 557 -3.81 25.86 22.37
C LYS A 557 -4.78 24.84 21.77
N GLU A 558 -5.30 25.09 20.57
CA GLU A 558 -6.27 24.19 19.91
C GLU A 558 -5.68 22.80 19.67
N HIS A 559 -4.43 22.74 19.18
CA HIS A 559 -3.75 21.47 18.95
C HIS A 559 -3.60 20.65 20.24
N TRP A 560 -3.18 21.31 21.33
CA TRP A 560 -3.05 20.65 22.63
C TRP A 560 -4.41 20.24 23.22
N GLN A 561 -5.44 21.07 23.06
CA GLN A 561 -6.80 20.73 23.49
C GLN A 561 -7.35 19.51 22.79
N HIS A 562 -7.11 19.36 21.48
CA HIS A 562 -7.50 18.16 20.74
C HIS A 562 -6.78 16.90 21.24
N ILE A 563 -5.48 17.00 21.58
CA ILE A 563 -4.73 15.88 22.18
C ILE A 563 -5.33 15.51 23.54
N PHE A 564 -5.60 16.51 24.40
CA PHE A 564 -6.18 16.27 25.72
C PHE A 564 -7.58 15.65 25.65
N GLN A 565 -8.43 16.15 24.75
CA GLN A 565 -9.76 15.58 24.50
C GLN A 565 -9.68 14.16 23.93
N SER A 566 -8.77 13.91 22.99
CA SER A 566 -8.57 12.55 22.45
C SER A 566 -8.11 11.60 23.55
N ARG A 567 -7.20 12.04 24.43
CA ARG A 567 -6.78 11.28 25.60
C ARG A 567 -7.93 11.00 26.55
N SER A 568 -8.80 11.98 26.85
CA SER A 568 -9.94 11.75 27.76
C SER A 568 -10.93 10.73 27.19
N ILE A 569 -11.20 10.79 25.88
CA ILE A 569 -12.03 9.81 25.17
C ILE A 569 -11.43 8.40 25.25
N GLU A 570 -10.14 8.26 24.94
CA GLU A 570 -9.47 6.95 25.01
C GLU A 570 -9.41 6.42 26.44
N LEU A 571 -9.15 7.27 27.45
CA LEU A 571 -9.22 6.86 28.86
C LEU A 571 -10.61 6.38 29.25
N GLN A 572 -11.68 7.06 28.82
CA GLN A 572 -13.06 6.62 29.09
C GLN A 572 -13.35 5.26 28.46
N ARG A 573 -12.84 4.99 27.24
CA ARG A 573 -12.93 3.68 26.57
C ARG A 573 -12.12 2.60 27.31
N MET A 574 -10.95 2.95 27.84
CA MET A 574 -10.01 2.03 28.48
C MET A 574 -10.26 1.80 29.97
N MET A 575 -10.93 2.69 30.70
CA MET A 575 -11.03 2.60 32.17
C MET A 575 -12.44 2.36 32.70
N SER A 576 -13.46 2.96 32.08
CA SER A 576 -14.83 2.79 32.57
C SER A 576 -15.30 1.34 32.35
N PRO A 577 -16.11 0.72 33.24
CA PRO A 577 -16.82 -0.52 32.95
C PRO A 577 -18.16 -0.27 32.23
N THR A 578 -18.67 0.98 32.23
CA THR A 578 -19.96 1.30 31.61
C THR A 578 -19.83 1.57 30.12
N LEU A 579 -20.82 1.09 29.37
CA LEU A 579 -21.02 1.44 27.97
C LEU A 579 -21.71 2.82 27.89
N ASP A 580 -21.17 3.67 27.03
CA ASP A 580 -21.43 5.11 26.86
C ASP A 580 -21.40 5.50 25.36
N HIS A 581 -21.54 6.78 25.04
CA HIS A 581 -21.48 7.23 23.66
C HIS A 581 -20.14 7.05 22.95
N TYR A 582 -19.04 6.88 23.67
CA TYR A 582 -17.75 6.54 23.07
C TYR A 582 -17.56 5.04 22.82
N SER A 583 -18.51 4.21 23.27
CA SER A 583 -18.52 2.75 23.12
C SER A 583 -19.75 2.21 22.39
N GLY A 584 -20.54 3.08 21.77
CA GLY A 584 -21.61 2.71 20.82
C GLY A 584 -23.03 2.93 21.33
N ARG A 585 -23.25 3.78 22.34
CA ARG A 585 -24.60 4.20 22.78
C ARG A 585 -24.96 5.59 22.30
N LEU A 586 -26.11 5.75 21.67
CA LEU A 586 -26.56 7.08 21.25
C LEU A 586 -27.09 7.87 22.45
N GLU A 587 -26.70 9.13 22.55
CA GLU A 587 -27.17 10.07 23.60
C GLU A 587 -27.91 11.29 23.03
N ASP A 588 -27.67 11.66 21.76
CA ASP A 588 -28.41 12.76 21.12
C ASP A 588 -29.87 12.35 20.91
N ALA A 589 -30.80 13.12 21.48
CA ALA A 589 -32.23 12.85 21.43
C ALA A 589 -32.77 12.70 20.00
N ARG A 590 -32.25 13.45 19.03
CA ARG A 590 -32.68 13.36 17.63
C ARG A 590 -32.27 12.04 17.00
N LEU A 591 -31.09 11.53 17.35
CA LEU A 591 -30.62 10.23 16.87
C LEU A 591 -31.41 9.09 17.53
N LEU A 592 -31.77 9.22 18.80
CA LEU A 592 -32.63 8.27 19.50
C LEU A 592 -34.03 8.20 18.87
N ASP A 593 -34.65 9.36 18.62
CA ASP A 593 -35.96 9.44 17.95
C ASP A 593 -35.90 8.83 16.53
N TRP A 594 -34.83 9.12 15.78
CA TRP A 594 -34.61 8.56 14.46
C TRP A 594 -34.48 7.02 14.49
N VAL A 595 -33.64 6.48 15.38
CA VAL A 595 -33.47 5.02 15.51
C VAL A 595 -34.75 4.34 15.98
N ALA A 596 -35.47 4.94 16.93
CA ALA A 596 -36.74 4.40 17.41
C ALA A 596 -37.80 4.34 16.29
N ALA A 597 -37.84 5.35 15.40
CA ALA A 597 -38.71 5.35 14.23
C ALA A 597 -38.25 4.34 13.17
N GLU A 598 -36.95 4.30 12.86
CA GLU A 598 -36.35 3.41 11.85
C GLU A 598 -36.49 1.93 12.23
N LEU A 599 -36.38 1.60 13.52
CA LEU A 599 -36.56 0.25 14.07
C LEU A 599 -37.98 0.00 14.62
N GLY A 600 -38.92 0.92 14.33
CA GLY A 600 -40.31 0.86 14.77
C GLY A 600 -41.19 -0.11 13.97
N ASP A 601 -42.51 0.01 14.11
CA ASP A 601 -43.51 -0.96 13.58
C ASP A 601 -43.64 -0.97 12.04
N ARG A 602 -43.00 0.00 11.37
CA ARG A 602 -42.93 0.07 9.90
C ARG A 602 -41.82 -0.79 9.33
N ARG A 603 -40.78 -1.11 10.12
CA ARG A 603 -39.65 -1.90 9.64
C ARG A 603 -40.08 -3.33 9.37
N ILE A 604 -39.68 -3.83 8.20
CA ILE A 604 -39.76 -5.24 7.83
C ILE A 604 -38.40 -5.84 8.10
N TRP A 605 -38.38 -6.94 8.83
CA TRP A 605 -37.17 -7.61 9.28
C TRP A 605 -36.91 -8.89 8.49
N SER A 606 -35.65 -9.28 8.36
CA SER A 606 -35.27 -10.62 7.93
C SER A 606 -34.47 -11.34 9.01
N ALA A 607 -34.39 -12.67 8.92
CA ALA A 607 -33.60 -13.47 9.87
C ALA A 607 -32.13 -13.01 9.95
N SER A 608 -31.52 -12.67 8.81
CA SER A 608 -30.14 -12.20 8.76
C SER A 608 -29.94 -10.86 9.48
N GLN A 609 -30.91 -9.95 9.42
CA GLN A 609 -30.85 -8.67 10.15
C GLN A 609 -30.91 -8.86 11.67
N PHE A 610 -31.74 -9.78 12.15
CA PHE A 610 -31.79 -10.13 13.57
C PHE A 610 -30.49 -10.78 14.04
N ASN A 611 -29.94 -11.69 13.23
CA ASN A 611 -28.66 -12.33 13.50
C ASN A 611 -27.51 -11.31 13.55
N ASP A 612 -27.48 -10.30 12.67
CA ASP A 612 -26.45 -9.26 12.70
C ASP A 612 -26.44 -8.48 14.03
N TYR A 613 -27.62 -8.13 14.55
CA TYR A 613 -27.74 -7.50 15.87
C TYR A 613 -27.31 -8.47 16.98
N GLY A 614 -27.80 -9.71 16.90
CA GLY A 614 -27.46 -10.79 17.83
C GLY A 614 -25.98 -11.15 17.86
N MET A 615 -25.23 -10.90 16.78
CA MET A 615 -23.80 -11.08 16.75
C MET A 615 -23.06 -9.91 17.39
N CYS A 616 -23.42 -8.67 17.04
CA CYS A 616 -22.86 -7.44 17.61
C CYS A 616 -23.71 -6.22 17.25
N GLY A 617 -24.10 -5.42 18.24
CA GLY A 617 -24.87 -4.18 18.03
C GLY A 617 -24.18 -3.19 17.09
N PHE A 618 -22.85 -3.04 17.19
CA PHE A 618 -22.08 -2.17 16.28
C PHE A 618 -22.12 -2.66 14.82
N ARG A 619 -22.03 -3.98 14.59
CA ARG A 619 -22.12 -4.56 13.25
C ARG A 619 -23.48 -4.24 12.63
N PHE A 620 -24.55 -4.43 13.39
CA PHE A 620 -25.89 -4.07 12.94
C PHE A 620 -26.00 -2.57 12.62
N PHE A 621 -25.48 -1.70 13.49
CA PHE A 621 -25.49 -0.26 13.24
C PHE A 621 -24.75 0.12 11.95
N ALA A 622 -23.52 -0.36 11.78
CA ALA A 622 -22.71 -0.08 10.59
C ALA A 622 -23.36 -0.64 9.31
N LYS A 623 -23.79 -1.90 9.33
CA LYS A 623 -24.31 -2.60 8.15
C LYS A 623 -25.74 -2.22 7.80
N ARG A 624 -26.64 -2.12 8.78
CA ARG A 624 -28.09 -2.02 8.55
C ARG A 624 -28.66 -0.62 8.71
N LEU A 625 -28.01 0.24 9.51
CA LEU A 625 -28.44 1.62 9.72
C LEU A 625 -27.61 2.60 8.89
N LEU A 626 -26.27 2.52 8.95
CA LEU A 626 -25.39 3.35 8.13
C LEU A 626 -25.24 2.85 6.69
N LYS A 627 -25.59 1.57 6.44
CA LYS A 627 -25.47 0.92 5.12
C LYS A 627 -24.04 1.01 4.57
N LEU A 628 -23.06 0.79 5.45
CA LEU A 628 -21.67 0.70 5.06
C LEU A 628 -21.43 -0.66 4.41
N GLU A 629 -20.93 -0.64 3.19
CA GLU A 629 -20.61 -1.83 2.40
C GLU A 629 -19.12 -1.80 2.05
N GLU A 630 -18.51 -2.98 2.04
CA GLU A 630 -17.17 -3.14 1.51
C GLU A 630 -17.22 -3.00 -0.01
N ILE A 631 -16.30 -2.20 -0.57
CA ILE A 631 -16.16 -2.12 -2.03
C ILE A 631 -15.34 -3.34 -2.45
N GLU A 632 -16.04 -4.42 -2.78
CA GLU A 632 -15.41 -5.63 -3.32
C GLU A 632 -14.96 -5.38 -4.76
N GLU A 633 -13.70 -5.71 -5.04
CA GLU A 633 -13.16 -5.66 -6.40
C GLU A 633 -13.64 -6.91 -7.15
N PRO A 634 -14.14 -6.79 -8.39
CA PRO A 634 -14.55 -7.94 -9.18
C PRO A 634 -13.43 -8.99 -9.32
N GLU A 635 -13.77 -10.25 -9.07
CA GLU A 635 -12.88 -11.41 -9.21
C GLU A 635 -13.45 -12.45 -10.18
N THR A 636 -12.58 -13.31 -10.71
CA THR A 636 -13.04 -14.44 -11.54
C THR A 636 -13.54 -15.56 -10.65
N GLY A 637 -14.59 -16.24 -11.08
CA GLY A 637 -15.25 -17.31 -10.33
C GLY A 637 -16.41 -16.79 -9.50
N MET A 638 -17.14 -17.73 -8.89
CA MET A 638 -18.22 -17.41 -7.96
C MET A 638 -17.69 -17.24 -6.54
N ASP A 639 -18.21 -16.26 -5.82
CA ASP A 639 -17.97 -16.11 -4.39
C ASP A 639 -18.72 -17.17 -3.56
N ALA A 640 -18.58 -17.12 -2.24
CA ALA A 640 -19.24 -18.07 -1.35
C ALA A 640 -20.77 -17.93 -1.28
N ALA A 641 -21.30 -16.72 -1.44
CA ALA A 641 -22.73 -16.41 -1.42
C ALA A 641 -23.39 -16.84 -2.72
N GLN A 642 -22.86 -16.43 -3.87
CA GLN A 642 -23.27 -16.85 -5.22
C GLN A 642 -23.26 -18.37 -5.35
N ARG A 643 -22.21 -19.03 -4.83
CA ARG A 643 -22.16 -20.49 -4.77
C ARG A 643 -23.31 -21.08 -3.95
N GLY A 644 -23.68 -20.45 -2.84
CA GLY A 644 -24.85 -20.82 -2.05
C GLY A 644 -26.14 -20.73 -2.86
N THR A 645 -26.36 -19.60 -3.54
CA THR A 645 -27.53 -19.36 -4.39
C THR A 645 -27.66 -20.38 -5.52
N VAL A 646 -26.57 -20.69 -6.24
CA VAL A 646 -26.57 -21.71 -7.30
C VAL A 646 -26.98 -23.08 -6.76
N ILE A 647 -26.49 -23.44 -5.57
CA ILE A 647 -26.79 -24.72 -4.92
C ILE A 647 -28.25 -24.79 -4.49
N HIS A 648 -28.75 -23.69 -3.91
CA HIS A 648 -30.15 -23.55 -3.53
C HIS A 648 -31.06 -23.72 -4.75
N ALA A 649 -30.82 -22.99 -5.83
CA ALA A 649 -31.62 -23.08 -7.05
C ALA A 649 -31.67 -24.50 -7.65
N VAL A 650 -30.55 -25.23 -7.67
CA VAL A 650 -30.52 -26.61 -8.16
C VAL A 650 -31.32 -27.55 -7.25
N LEU A 651 -31.17 -27.42 -5.92
CA LEU A 651 -31.90 -28.25 -4.96
C LEU A 651 -33.40 -27.93 -4.98
N GLU A 652 -33.75 -26.65 -4.98
CA GLU A 652 -35.10 -26.13 -5.06
C GLU A 652 -35.85 -26.73 -6.25
N ASP A 653 -35.38 -26.51 -7.48
CA ASP A 653 -36.01 -27.02 -8.71
C ASP A 653 -36.14 -28.55 -8.68
N THR A 654 -35.13 -29.23 -8.15
CA THR A 654 -35.13 -30.69 -8.02
C THR A 654 -36.27 -31.16 -7.10
N TYR A 655 -36.38 -30.59 -5.90
CA TYR A 655 -37.42 -30.98 -4.95
C TYR A 655 -38.81 -30.47 -5.33
N ARG A 656 -38.90 -29.35 -6.06
CA ARG A 656 -40.13 -28.84 -6.66
C ARG A 656 -40.67 -29.81 -7.71
N GLU A 657 -39.83 -30.31 -8.60
CA GLU A 657 -40.23 -31.34 -9.58
C GLU A 657 -40.61 -32.67 -8.91
N LEU A 658 -39.91 -33.08 -7.84
CA LEU A 658 -40.27 -34.26 -7.05
C LEU A 658 -41.64 -34.12 -6.37
N ALA A 659 -41.92 -32.95 -5.79
CA ALA A 659 -43.20 -32.64 -5.16
C ALA A 659 -44.36 -32.67 -6.17
N GLN A 660 -44.18 -32.03 -7.34
CA GLN A 660 -45.17 -32.03 -8.42
C GLN A 660 -45.48 -33.46 -8.92
N ARG A 661 -44.45 -34.31 -9.03
CA ARG A 661 -44.59 -35.71 -9.43
C ARG A 661 -45.01 -36.64 -8.28
N LYS A 662 -45.17 -36.11 -7.06
CA LYS A 662 -45.53 -36.84 -5.83
C LYS A 662 -44.60 -38.03 -5.55
N VAL A 663 -43.30 -37.85 -5.79
CA VAL A 663 -42.29 -38.89 -5.55
C VAL A 663 -41.95 -38.94 -4.06
N SER A 664 -42.13 -40.10 -3.42
CA SER A 664 -41.73 -40.30 -2.03
C SER A 664 -40.22 -40.35 -1.89
N ILE A 665 -39.70 -39.77 -0.79
CA ILE A 665 -38.27 -39.74 -0.50
C ILE A 665 -37.88 -41.06 0.17
N THR A 666 -37.71 -42.09 -0.65
CA THR A 666 -37.38 -43.46 -0.24
C THR A 666 -36.31 -44.06 -1.16
N PRO A 667 -35.55 -45.09 -0.72
CA PRO A 667 -34.46 -45.66 -1.51
C PRO A 667 -34.87 -46.14 -2.90
N GLU A 668 -36.10 -46.62 -3.06
CA GLU A 668 -36.63 -47.11 -4.35
C GLU A 668 -36.75 -46.01 -5.39
N ASN A 669 -36.92 -44.75 -4.96
CA ASN A 669 -37.06 -43.58 -5.82
C ASN A 669 -35.75 -42.83 -6.07
N LEU A 670 -34.63 -43.30 -5.52
CA LEU A 670 -33.34 -42.62 -5.65
C LEU A 670 -32.92 -42.41 -7.11
N ASP A 671 -33.08 -43.41 -7.97
CA ASP A 671 -32.71 -43.30 -9.39
C ASP A 671 -33.55 -42.25 -10.12
N THR A 672 -34.84 -42.17 -9.79
CA THR A 672 -35.76 -41.13 -10.30
C THR A 672 -35.30 -39.74 -9.84
N ALA A 673 -34.97 -39.59 -8.55
CA ALA A 673 -34.47 -38.33 -7.99
C ALA A 673 -33.12 -37.90 -8.59
N MET A 674 -32.20 -38.84 -8.80
CA MET A 674 -30.92 -38.57 -9.46
C MET A 674 -31.09 -38.13 -10.92
N THR A 675 -32.08 -38.67 -11.62
CA THR A 675 -32.40 -38.27 -13.01
C THR A 675 -32.91 -36.84 -13.03
N ILE A 676 -33.91 -36.52 -12.20
CA ILE A 676 -34.46 -35.16 -12.09
C ILE A 676 -33.36 -34.16 -11.71
N LEU A 677 -32.53 -34.48 -10.73
CA LEU A 677 -31.42 -33.61 -10.30
C LEU A 677 -30.48 -33.26 -11.46
N ARG A 678 -30.11 -34.24 -12.29
CA ARG A 678 -29.19 -34.03 -13.42
C ARG A 678 -29.85 -33.21 -14.53
N ASP A 679 -31.12 -33.44 -14.80
CA ASP A 679 -31.89 -32.66 -15.79
C ASP A 679 -31.98 -31.19 -15.37
N VAL A 680 -32.32 -30.94 -14.10
CA VAL A 680 -32.36 -29.59 -13.50
C VAL A 680 -31.00 -28.91 -13.56
N ALA A 681 -29.93 -29.60 -13.16
CA ALA A 681 -28.59 -29.04 -13.17
C ALA A 681 -28.11 -28.69 -14.60
N THR A 682 -28.49 -29.48 -15.60
CA THR A 682 -28.18 -29.22 -17.02
C THR A 682 -28.88 -27.97 -17.54
N ARG A 683 -30.02 -27.60 -16.95
CA ARG A 683 -30.74 -26.35 -17.25
C ARG A 683 -30.15 -25.14 -16.52
N ILE A 684 -29.78 -25.28 -15.24
CA ILE A 684 -29.37 -24.15 -14.39
C ILE A 684 -27.88 -23.79 -14.52
N LEU A 685 -26.98 -24.77 -14.46
CA LEU A 685 -25.54 -24.49 -14.35
C LEU A 685 -24.96 -23.73 -15.56
N PRO A 686 -25.36 -23.99 -16.82
CA PRO A 686 -24.82 -23.23 -17.96
C PRO A 686 -25.17 -21.73 -17.94
N ASP A 687 -26.33 -21.34 -17.42
CA ASP A 687 -26.78 -19.93 -17.37
C ASP A 687 -26.45 -19.25 -16.03
N ALA A 688 -25.93 -20.00 -15.06
CA ALA A 688 -25.61 -19.51 -13.72
C ALA A 688 -24.70 -18.26 -13.68
N PRO A 689 -23.60 -18.17 -14.46
CA PRO A 689 -22.75 -16.97 -14.44
C PRO A 689 -23.50 -15.69 -14.79
N ARG A 690 -24.36 -15.77 -15.81
CA ARG A 690 -25.20 -14.66 -16.24
C ARG A 690 -26.31 -14.36 -15.23
N LYS A 691 -26.99 -15.39 -14.73
CA LYS A 691 -28.15 -15.25 -13.84
C LYS A 691 -27.78 -14.75 -12.44
N TYR A 692 -26.67 -15.24 -11.88
CA TYR A 692 -26.22 -14.92 -10.52
C TYR A 692 -25.06 -13.92 -10.47
N GLY A 693 -24.71 -13.32 -11.61
CA GLY A 693 -23.81 -12.15 -11.67
C GLY A 693 -22.36 -12.44 -11.31
N PHE A 694 -21.77 -13.53 -11.82
CA PHE A 694 -20.35 -13.83 -11.65
C PHE A 694 -19.66 -14.13 -12.98
N ARG A 695 -18.36 -13.87 -13.03
CA ARG A 695 -17.57 -14.14 -14.23
C ARG A 695 -16.98 -15.54 -14.18
N GLU A 696 -17.13 -16.33 -15.23
CA GLU A 696 -16.60 -17.68 -15.28
C GLU A 696 -15.08 -17.69 -15.02
N SER A 697 -14.63 -18.56 -14.10
CA SER A 697 -13.23 -18.86 -13.94
C SER A 697 -12.77 -19.83 -15.03
N VAL A 698 -11.47 -19.92 -15.29
CA VAL A 698 -10.90 -20.97 -16.16
C VAL A 698 -11.23 -22.38 -15.64
N LEU A 699 -11.60 -22.50 -14.37
CA LEU A 699 -11.96 -23.75 -13.70
C LEU A 699 -13.49 -23.98 -13.63
N TRP A 700 -14.31 -23.13 -14.24
CA TRP A 700 -15.77 -23.19 -14.09
C TRP A 700 -16.36 -24.57 -14.40
N ALA A 701 -15.92 -25.22 -15.48
CA ALA A 701 -16.36 -26.59 -15.80
C ALA A 701 -16.03 -27.61 -14.68
N GLN A 702 -14.87 -27.46 -14.03
CA GLN A 702 -14.47 -28.32 -12.91
C GLN A 702 -15.21 -27.95 -11.60
N GLU A 703 -15.52 -26.67 -11.41
CA GLU A 703 -16.34 -26.18 -10.30
C GLU A 703 -17.76 -26.77 -10.39
N GLN A 704 -18.38 -26.78 -11.57
CA GLN A 704 -19.68 -27.43 -11.81
C GLN A 704 -19.66 -28.92 -11.44
N VAL A 705 -18.63 -29.67 -11.86
CA VAL A 705 -18.45 -31.09 -11.50
C VAL A 705 -18.35 -31.26 -9.98
N THR A 706 -17.61 -30.37 -9.32
CA THR A 706 -17.41 -30.42 -7.86
C THR A 706 -18.70 -30.11 -7.10
N LEU A 707 -19.47 -29.13 -7.56
CA LEU A 707 -20.79 -28.79 -7.03
C LEU A 707 -21.74 -29.97 -7.18
N MET A 708 -21.84 -30.54 -8.39
CA MET A 708 -22.71 -31.68 -8.65
C MET A 708 -22.38 -32.88 -7.80
N ARG A 709 -21.09 -33.19 -7.59
CA ARG A 709 -20.70 -34.30 -6.69
C ARG A 709 -21.21 -34.10 -5.26
N LYS A 710 -21.20 -32.86 -4.74
CA LYS A 710 -21.70 -32.55 -3.40
C LYS A 710 -23.24 -32.62 -3.34
N ILE A 711 -23.92 -32.06 -4.33
CA ILE A 711 -25.39 -32.07 -4.40
C ILE A 711 -25.91 -33.50 -4.56
N GLU A 712 -25.31 -34.29 -5.47
CA GLU A 712 -25.65 -35.72 -5.63
C GLU A 712 -25.43 -36.51 -4.34
N ALA A 713 -24.33 -36.26 -3.61
CA ALA A 713 -24.08 -36.93 -2.33
C ALA A 713 -25.14 -36.60 -1.27
N LEU A 714 -25.58 -35.33 -1.20
CA LEU A 714 -26.64 -34.91 -0.28
C LEU A 714 -27.98 -35.56 -0.63
N VAL A 715 -28.39 -35.54 -1.91
CA VAL A 715 -29.66 -36.16 -2.33
C VAL A 715 -29.61 -37.68 -2.16
N ARG A 716 -28.47 -38.33 -2.42
CA ARG A 716 -28.28 -39.77 -2.09
C ARG A 716 -28.46 -40.05 -0.61
N ALA A 717 -27.94 -39.20 0.26
CA ALA A 717 -28.16 -39.34 1.70
C ALA A 717 -29.65 -39.14 2.06
N ASP A 718 -30.35 -38.20 1.41
CA ASP A 718 -31.77 -37.90 1.67
C ASP A 718 -32.69 -39.10 1.41
N PHE A 719 -32.44 -39.80 0.30
CA PHE A 719 -33.21 -40.96 -0.16
C PHE A 719 -32.70 -42.29 0.40
N SER A 720 -31.64 -42.31 1.24
CA SER A 720 -31.13 -43.56 1.81
C SER A 720 -31.95 -44.07 3.00
N ASP A 721 -31.90 -45.37 3.29
CA ASP A 721 -32.49 -45.96 4.51
C ASP A 721 -31.94 -45.33 5.79
N GLU A 722 -30.72 -44.81 5.73
CA GLU A 722 -30.01 -44.18 6.84
C GLU A 722 -30.15 -42.64 6.82
N SER A 723 -31.19 -42.12 6.15
CA SER A 723 -31.44 -40.68 5.97
C SER A 723 -31.33 -39.92 7.31
N PRO A 724 -30.46 -38.89 7.39
CA PRO A 724 -30.30 -38.11 8.61
C PRO A 724 -31.61 -37.49 9.10
N LEU A 725 -32.45 -37.02 8.16
CA LEU A 725 -33.76 -36.44 8.47
C LEU A 725 -34.75 -37.51 8.96
N GLY A 726 -34.79 -38.67 8.29
CA GLY A 726 -35.63 -39.80 8.70
C GLY A 726 -35.32 -40.29 10.11
N LYS A 727 -34.03 -40.42 10.47
CA LYS A 727 -33.59 -40.80 11.82
C LYS A 727 -33.98 -39.78 12.89
N LYS A 728 -33.79 -38.49 12.61
CA LYS A 728 -33.98 -37.43 13.61
C LYS A 728 -35.46 -37.14 13.87
N PHE A 729 -36.30 -37.14 12.82
CA PHE A 729 -37.73 -36.84 12.94
C PHE A 729 -38.65 -38.08 12.93
N LYS A 730 -38.10 -39.30 12.98
CA LYS A 730 -38.81 -40.58 13.17
C LYS A 730 -40.00 -40.81 12.22
N GLY A 731 -39.80 -40.55 10.92
CA GLY A 731 -40.84 -40.72 9.89
C GLY A 731 -40.42 -41.72 8.81
N ALA A 732 -41.29 -42.69 8.49
CA ALA A 732 -41.02 -43.72 7.47
C ALA A 732 -41.36 -43.27 6.04
N ASP A 733 -42.33 -42.35 5.88
CA ASP A 733 -42.77 -41.85 4.56
C ASP A 733 -42.70 -40.31 4.53
N ARG A 734 -41.69 -39.77 3.84
CA ARG A 734 -41.51 -38.33 3.68
C ARG A 734 -41.74 -37.91 2.23
N LEU A 735 -42.44 -36.79 2.05
CA LEU A 735 -42.74 -36.18 0.75
C LEU A 735 -42.28 -34.74 0.77
N ALA A 736 -41.56 -34.31 -0.28
CA ALA A 736 -41.34 -32.90 -0.51
C ALA A 736 -42.69 -32.21 -0.71
N TYR A 737 -42.98 -31.16 0.06
CA TYR A 737 -44.29 -30.51 0.07
C TYR A 737 -44.24 -29.13 -0.59
N MET A 738 -43.38 -28.24 -0.09
CA MET A 738 -43.24 -26.88 -0.61
C MET A 738 -41.76 -26.46 -0.66
N GLN A 739 -41.41 -25.59 -1.61
CA GLN A 739 -40.05 -25.09 -1.84
C GLN A 739 -40.08 -23.57 -2.04
N GLU A 740 -39.05 -22.87 -1.56
CA GLU A 740 -38.94 -21.39 -1.55
C GLU A 740 -40.24 -20.73 -1.06
N VAL A 741 -40.65 -21.08 0.16
CA VAL A 741 -41.93 -20.62 0.71
C VAL A 741 -41.76 -19.24 1.33
N PRO A 742 -42.41 -18.18 0.81
CA PRO A 742 -42.33 -16.86 1.41
C PRO A 742 -42.97 -16.89 2.81
N LEU A 743 -42.29 -16.38 3.83
CA LEU A 743 -42.78 -16.37 5.21
C LEU A 743 -44.17 -15.71 5.33
N GLY A 744 -44.48 -14.77 4.44
CA GLY A 744 -45.72 -14.01 4.38
C GLY A 744 -46.92 -14.69 3.68
N GLY A 745 -46.67 -15.72 2.87
CA GLY A 745 -47.63 -16.27 1.88
C GLY A 745 -47.50 -15.62 0.49
N GLU A 746 -48.31 -16.08 -0.48
CA GLU A 746 -48.18 -15.77 -1.92
C GLU A 746 -48.28 -14.27 -2.29
N ASP A 747 -48.93 -13.44 -1.47
CA ASP A 747 -49.11 -12.00 -1.71
C ASP A 747 -47.97 -11.11 -1.17
N SER A 748 -46.83 -11.70 -0.76
CA SER A 748 -45.68 -10.99 -0.17
C SER A 748 -46.02 -10.13 1.08
N VAL A 749 -47.15 -10.41 1.74
CA VAL A 749 -47.56 -9.70 2.97
C VAL A 749 -46.64 -10.14 4.12
N PRO A 750 -45.89 -9.24 4.78
CA PRO A 750 -44.97 -9.65 5.84
C PRO A 750 -45.65 -10.43 6.96
N LEU A 751 -45.00 -11.51 7.42
CA LEU A 751 -45.48 -12.31 8.54
C LEU A 751 -45.43 -11.48 9.81
N ARG A 752 -46.53 -11.49 10.58
CA ARG A 752 -46.58 -10.84 11.89
C ARG A 752 -46.24 -11.85 12.98
N ILE A 753 -45.12 -11.66 13.66
CA ILE A 753 -44.70 -12.50 14.78
C ILE A 753 -44.83 -11.71 16.07
N ASN A 754 -45.44 -12.33 17.09
CA ASN A 754 -45.54 -11.76 18.43
C ASN A 754 -44.34 -12.20 19.28
N LEU A 755 -43.48 -11.26 19.65
CA LEU A 755 -42.31 -11.46 20.49
C LEU A 755 -42.59 -10.92 21.90
N GLY A 756 -43.37 -11.65 22.69
CA GLY A 756 -43.65 -11.28 24.09
C GLY A 756 -44.37 -9.93 24.27
N GLY A 757 -45.28 -9.57 23.36
CA GLY A 757 -46.05 -8.31 23.41
C GLY A 757 -45.66 -7.28 22.36
N ASN A 758 -44.54 -7.48 21.64
CA ASN A 758 -44.16 -6.67 20.48
C ASN A 758 -44.44 -7.44 19.18
N VAL A 759 -45.23 -6.85 18.29
CA VAL A 759 -45.49 -7.44 16.97
C VAL A 759 -44.47 -6.91 15.96
N VAL A 760 -43.71 -7.81 15.35
CA VAL A 760 -42.76 -7.47 14.28
C VAL A 760 -43.22 -8.04 12.95
N LYS A 761 -42.87 -7.34 11.87
CA LYS A 761 -43.09 -7.80 10.50
C LYS A 761 -41.82 -8.45 9.99
N VAL A 762 -41.92 -9.67 9.49
CA VAL A 762 -40.79 -10.45 9.01
C VAL A 762 -41.02 -10.87 7.55
N THR A 763 -39.95 -10.84 6.77
CA THR A 763 -39.87 -11.34 5.40
C THR A 763 -38.70 -12.30 5.23
N GLY A 764 -38.74 -13.09 4.16
CA GLY A 764 -37.76 -14.12 3.83
C GLY A 764 -38.44 -15.34 3.23
N TYR A 765 -37.66 -16.39 3.03
CA TYR A 765 -38.08 -17.63 2.40
C TYR A 765 -37.62 -18.84 3.21
N ILE A 766 -38.44 -19.90 3.21
CA ILE A 766 -38.09 -21.21 3.73
C ILE A 766 -37.70 -22.08 2.53
N ASP A 767 -36.44 -22.55 2.47
CA ASP A 767 -35.92 -23.31 1.32
C ASP A 767 -36.80 -24.52 1.00
N ARG A 768 -37.15 -25.33 2.02
CA ARG A 768 -37.92 -26.56 1.83
C ARG A 768 -38.77 -26.93 3.05
N ILE A 769 -40.01 -27.33 2.79
CA ILE A 769 -40.91 -27.97 3.76
C ILE A 769 -41.22 -29.39 3.26
N ASP A 770 -40.99 -30.37 4.11
CA ASP A 770 -41.35 -31.77 3.84
C ASP A 770 -42.52 -32.21 4.72
N ARG A 771 -43.43 -32.97 4.14
CA ARG A 771 -44.52 -33.64 4.84
C ARG A 771 -44.06 -34.99 5.39
N ILE A 772 -44.40 -35.27 6.65
CA ILE A 772 -44.24 -36.56 7.32
C ILE A 772 -45.59 -36.90 7.98
N GLY A 773 -46.36 -37.81 7.38
CA GLY A 773 -47.72 -38.11 7.85
C GLY A 773 -48.66 -36.90 7.78
N ASP A 774 -49.20 -36.48 8.92
CA ASP A 774 -50.06 -35.30 9.11
C ASP A 774 -49.31 -34.06 9.61
N ARG A 775 -47.97 -34.12 9.65
CA ARG A 775 -47.09 -33.04 10.12
C ARG A 775 -46.05 -32.66 9.07
N ALA A 776 -45.29 -31.60 9.32
CA ALA A 776 -44.22 -31.15 8.43
C ALA A 776 -42.90 -30.82 9.13
N ILE A 777 -41.79 -30.86 8.39
CA ILE A 777 -40.46 -30.42 8.82
C ILE A 777 -39.94 -29.31 7.92
N VAL A 778 -39.23 -28.34 8.52
CA VAL A 778 -38.49 -27.32 7.78
C VAL A 778 -37.05 -27.80 7.54
N VAL A 779 -36.56 -27.61 6.33
CA VAL A 779 -35.18 -27.89 5.93
C VAL A 779 -34.61 -26.65 5.25
N ASP A 780 -33.50 -26.13 5.78
CA ASP A 780 -32.72 -25.03 5.18
C ASP A 780 -31.33 -25.57 4.81
N TYR A 781 -30.87 -25.27 3.60
CA TYR A 781 -29.59 -25.76 3.08
C TYR A 781 -28.44 -24.81 3.41
N LYS A 782 -27.34 -25.34 3.94
CA LYS A 782 -26.13 -24.56 4.20
C LYS A 782 -24.96 -25.02 3.33
N SER A 783 -24.39 -24.10 2.56
CA SER A 783 -23.24 -24.37 1.69
C SER A 783 -21.92 -24.53 2.45
N GLY A 784 -21.81 -23.93 3.64
CA GLY A 784 -20.67 -24.06 4.55
C GLY A 784 -20.70 -25.35 5.40
N SER A 785 -19.58 -25.70 6.02
CA SER A 785 -19.44 -26.89 6.88
C SER A 785 -19.57 -26.61 8.39
N THR A 786 -19.67 -25.34 8.78
CA THR A 786 -19.73 -24.91 10.19
C THR A 786 -21.07 -25.30 10.79
N THR A 787 -21.05 -26.12 11.85
CA THR A 787 -22.28 -26.47 12.56
C THR A 787 -22.80 -25.34 13.42
N ILE A 788 -24.11 -25.12 13.34
CA ILE A 788 -24.84 -24.18 14.16
C ILE A 788 -25.41 -24.97 15.37
N PRO A 789 -24.95 -24.73 16.61
CA PRO A 789 -25.55 -25.37 17.78
C PRO A 789 -26.91 -24.72 18.09
N THR A 790 -27.86 -25.50 18.64
CA THR A 790 -29.17 -24.96 19.06
C THR A 790 -29.02 -23.87 20.14
N SER A 791 -27.95 -23.89 20.93
CA SER A 791 -27.66 -22.84 21.91
C SER A 791 -27.40 -21.47 21.29
N GLU A 792 -27.01 -21.36 20.01
CA GLU A 792 -26.87 -20.05 19.35
C GLU A 792 -28.18 -19.27 19.31
N MET A 793 -29.31 -19.98 19.27
CA MET A 793 -30.64 -19.39 19.27
C MET A 793 -30.99 -18.82 20.65
N THR A 794 -30.80 -19.61 21.71
CA THR A 794 -31.05 -19.16 23.09
C THR A 794 -30.06 -18.08 23.50
N GLU A 795 -28.80 -18.15 23.05
CA GLU A 795 -27.80 -17.10 23.26
C GLU A 795 -28.10 -15.79 22.50
N GLY A 796 -29.09 -15.80 21.60
CA GLY A 796 -29.55 -14.62 20.86
C GLY A 796 -28.72 -14.30 19.62
N ARG A 797 -28.01 -15.26 19.04
CA ARG A 797 -27.11 -15.08 17.88
C ARG A 797 -27.72 -15.52 16.55
N ASN A 798 -28.54 -16.57 16.57
CA ASN A 798 -29.17 -17.11 15.37
C ASN A 798 -30.65 -17.43 15.59
N PHE A 799 -31.52 -16.58 15.05
CA PHE A 799 -32.99 -16.70 15.17
C PHE A 799 -33.64 -17.34 13.94
N GLN A 800 -32.86 -17.75 12.93
CA GLN A 800 -33.39 -18.16 11.63
C GLN A 800 -34.33 -19.36 11.73
N MET A 801 -33.93 -20.44 12.42
CA MET A 801 -34.77 -21.64 12.55
C MET A 801 -36.06 -21.36 13.35
N MET A 802 -35.98 -20.58 14.43
CA MET A 802 -37.16 -20.15 15.20
C MET A 802 -38.18 -19.43 14.29
N LEU A 803 -37.72 -18.47 13.49
CA LEU A 803 -38.58 -17.72 12.59
C LEU A 803 -39.21 -18.61 11.53
N TYR A 804 -38.46 -19.59 11.01
CA TYR A 804 -38.99 -20.53 10.01
C TYR A 804 -40.03 -21.49 10.59
N LEU A 805 -39.86 -21.95 11.83
CA LEU A 805 -40.87 -22.79 12.48
C LEU A 805 -42.17 -22.03 12.75
N LEU A 806 -42.08 -20.80 13.28
CA LEU A 806 -43.25 -19.95 13.52
C LEU A 806 -43.97 -19.59 12.21
N ALA A 807 -43.20 -19.33 11.15
CA ALA A 807 -43.76 -19.09 9.82
C ALA A 807 -44.40 -20.36 9.25
N GLY A 808 -43.73 -21.51 9.36
CA GLY A 808 -44.24 -22.81 8.92
C GLY A 808 -45.58 -23.14 9.58
N GLU A 809 -45.71 -22.97 10.89
CA GLU A 809 -46.98 -23.15 11.61
C GLU A 809 -48.09 -22.24 11.04
N ALA A 810 -47.81 -20.94 10.89
CA ALA A 810 -48.78 -20.00 10.33
C ALA A 810 -49.16 -20.30 8.87
N ILE A 811 -48.24 -20.85 8.07
CA ILE A 811 -48.50 -21.28 6.69
C ILE A 811 -49.39 -22.53 6.70
N LEU A 812 -49.07 -23.55 7.48
CA LEU A 812 -49.87 -24.78 7.57
C LEU A 812 -51.29 -24.53 8.10
N GLU A 813 -51.45 -23.61 9.06
CA GLU A 813 -52.77 -23.20 9.56
C GLU A 813 -53.64 -22.58 8.45
N ARG A 814 -53.05 -21.89 7.48
CA ARG A 814 -53.77 -21.33 6.32
C ARG A 814 -54.05 -22.41 5.28
N GLU A 815 -53.05 -23.21 4.93
CA GLU A 815 -53.16 -24.28 3.93
C GLU A 815 -54.24 -25.31 4.34
N SER A 816 -54.27 -25.71 5.62
CA SER A 816 -55.26 -26.65 6.16
C SER A 816 -56.72 -26.15 6.10
N GLN A 817 -56.95 -24.85 5.89
CA GLN A 817 -58.29 -24.31 5.64
C GLN A 817 -58.74 -24.53 4.19
N THR A 818 -57.82 -24.82 3.27
CA THR A 818 -58.07 -24.94 1.83
C THR A 818 -57.85 -26.35 1.29
N ASP A 819 -56.88 -27.11 1.81
CA ASP A 819 -56.63 -28.52 1.49
C ASP A 819 -56.74 -29.38 2.75
N THR A 820 -57.76 -30.25 2.80
CA THR A 820 -57.97 -31.19 3.93
C THR A 820 -56.88 -32.24 4.05
N ASN A 821 -56.02 -32.39 3.05
CA ASN A 821 -54.86 -33.27 3.09
C ASN A 821 -53.57 -32.54 3.48
N ALA A 822 -53.57 -31.23 3.71
CA ALA A 822 -52.38 -30.50 4.14
C ALA A 822 -51.92 -30.96 5.54
N PRO A 823 -50.60 -30.96 5.82
CA PRO A 823 -50.12 -31.18 7.18
C PRO A 823 -50.64 -30.08 8.11
N THR A 824 -50.98 -30.46 9.36
CA THR A 824 -51.68 -29.58 10.31
C THR A 824 -50.75 -28.86 11.27
N ASN A 825 -49.59 -29.44 11.59
CA ASN A 825 -48.63 -28.89 12.55
C ASN A 825 -47.18 -29.18 12.13
N MET A 826 -46.25 -28.37 12.65
CA MET A 826 -44.81 -28.62 12.53
C MET A 826 -44.33 -29.72 13.49
N VAL A 827 -43.38 -30.55 13.05
CA VAL A 827 -42.58 -31.45 13.92
C VAL A 827 -41.34 -30.73 14.41
N GLY A 828 -40.73 -29.92 13.55
CA GLY A 828 -39.45 -29.29 13.83
C GLY A 828 -38.73 -28.87 12.55
N GLY A 829 -37.46 -28.54 12.68
CA GLY A 829 -36.67 -28.05 11.55
C GLY A 829 -35.17 -28.17 11.78
N THR A 830 -34.40 -28.07 10.70
CA THR A 830 -32.95 -28.27 10.75
C THR A 830 -32.21 -27.57 9.62
N PHE A 831 -30.94 -27.24 9.88
CA PHE A 831 -30.00 -26.82 8.86
C PHE A 831 -29.27 -28.04 8.31
N TRP A 832 -29.35 -28.24 7.00
CA TRP A 832 -28.67 -29.33 6.31
C TRP A 832 -27.47 -28.84 5.51
N HIS A 833 -26.29 -29.24 5.96
CA HIS A 833 -25.03 -28.89 5.31
C HIS A 833 -24.73 -29.83 4.14
N LEU A 834 -24.08 -29.30 3.09
CA LEU A 834 -23.67 -30.06 1.90
C LEU A 834 -22.72 -31.24 2.17
N ASN A 835 -22.07 -31.27 3.33
CA ASN A 835 -21.27 -32.43 3.76
C ASN A 835 -22.11 -33.55 4.38
N GLY A 836 -23.44 -33.42 4.38
CA GLY A 836 -24.41 -34.38 4.91
C GLY A 836 -24.76 -34.19 6.38
N LYS A 837 -24.11 -33.26 7.10
CA LYS A 837 -24.33 -33.04 8.53
C LYS A 837 -25.58 -32.20 8.79
N LEU A 838 -26.36 -32.57 9.80
CA LEU A 838 -27.45 -31.75 10.35
C LEU A 838 -26.93 -30.86 11.49
N SER A 839 -27.44 -29.63 11.59
CA SER A 839 -27.19 -28.73 12.71
C SER A 839 -28.41 -27.87 13.03
N GLY A 840 -28.39 -27.14 14.15
CA GLY A 840 -29.48 -26.29 14.62
C GLY A 840 -30.84 -27.00 14.62
N THR A 841 -30.85 -28.28 14.94
CA THR A 841 -32.04 -29.11 14.81
C THR A 841 -32.93 -28.92 16.01
N ILE A 842 -34.19 -28.58 15.75
CA ILE A 842 -35.21 -28.33 16.76
C ILE A 842 -36.33 -29.33 16.52
N ASN A 843 -36.75 -30.05 17.56
CA ASN A 843 -37.90 -30.94 17.56
C ASN A 843 -38.90 -30.43 18.60
N ILE A 844 -40.07 -29.97 18.15
CA ILE A 844 -41.06 -29.29 19.00
C ILE A 844 -41.65 -30.24 20.05
N ASP A 845 -41.61 -31.56 19.79
CA ASP A 845 -42.06 -32.57 20.75
C ASP A 845 -41.07 -32.79 21.91
N GLU A 846 -39.83 -32.33 21.78
CA GLU A 846 -38.81 -32.38 22.82
C GLU A 846 -38.95 -31.12 23.70
N SER A 847 -39.21 -31.29 25.01
CA SER A 847 -39.50 -30.16 25.91
C SER A 847 -38.36 -29.13 26.00
N GLU A 848 -37.12 -29.59 25.94
CA GLU A 848 -35.93 -28.71 25.96
C GLU A 848 -35.89 -27.76 24.75
N ASP A 849 -36.28 -28.25 23.57
CA ASP A 849 -36.31 -27.48 22.32
C ASP A 849 -37.47 -26.48 22.30
N ALA A 850 -38.63 -26.84 22.87
CA ALA A 850 -39.77 -25.95 23.02
C ALA A 850 -39.46 -24.78 23.99
N ASP A 851 -38.81 -25.07 25.12
CA ASP A 851 -38.37 -24.04 26.08
C ASP A 851 -37.32 -23.11 25.45
N ALA A 852 -36.39 -23.67 24.66
CA ALA A 852 -35.38 -22.90 23.92
C ALA A 852 -36.01 -21.92 22.91
N LEU A 853 -37.07 -22.32 22.19
CA LEU A 853 -37.81 -21.44 21.29
C LEU A 853 -38.46 -20.27 22.04
N ALA A 854 -39.06 -20.52 23.20
CA ALA A 854 -39.67 -19.48 24.02
C ALA A 854 -38.63 -18.50 24.57
N GLU A 855 -37.48 -18.98 25.05
CA GLU A 855 -36.37 -18.13 25.51
C GLU A 855 -35.85 -17.23 24.37
N ALA A 856 -35.70 -17.79 23.16
CA ALA A 856 -35.21 -17.06 22.01
C ALA A 856 -36.14 -15.92 21.57
N GLN A 857 -37.46 -16.10 21.66
CA GLN A 857 -38.43 -15.02 21.38
C GLN A 857 -38.27 -13.85 22.36
N VAL A 858 -38.05 -14.14 23.65
CA VAL A 858 -37.82 -13.11 24.68
C VAL A 858 -36.52 -12.35 24.38
N ARG A 859 -35.42 -13.07 24.12
CA ARG A 859 -34.12 -12.48 23.77
C ARG A 859 -34.21 -11.56 22.55
N LEU A 860 -34.93 -11.97 21.52
CA LEU A 860 -35.13 -11.16 20.32
C LEU A 860 -35.89 -9.86 20.62
N GLY A 861 -36.92 -9.95 21.48
CA GLY A 861 -37.65 -8.77 21.97
C GLY A 861 -36.74 -7.78 22.72
N GLU A 862 -35.85 -8.28 23.58
CA GLU A 862 -34.86 -7.46 24.29
C GLU A 862 -33.88 -6.76 23.34
N HIS A 863 -33.37 -7.48 22.34
CA HIS A 863 -32.50 -6.90 21.31
C HIS A 863 -33.15 -5.73 20.58
N LEU A 864 -34.41 -5.88 20.18
CA LEU A 864 -35.17 -4.81 19.53
C LEU A 864 -35.38 -3.60 20.44
N GLN A 865 -35.69 -3.83 21.71
CA GLN A 865 -35.84 -2.75 22.68
C GLN A 865 -34.53 -1.98 22.89
N GLN A 866 -33.41 -2.71 23.02
CA GLN A 866 -32.09 -2.10 23.13
C GLN A 866 -31.71 -1.30 21.88
N GLY A 867 -31.96 -1.85 20.69
CA GLY A 867 -31.69 -1.18 19.42
C GLY A 867 -32.51 0.11 19.29
N ARG A 868 -33.82 0.07 19.58
CA ARG A 868 -34.70 1.26 19.61
C ARG A 868 -34.25 2.30 20.63
N GLY A 869 -33.65 1.87 21.74
CA GLY A 869 -33.03 2.71 22.75
C GLY A 869 -31.62 3.22 22.38
N GLY A 870 -31.15 3.00 21.16
CA GLY A 870 -29.86 3.49 20.67
C GLY A 870 -28.64 2.72 21.19
N ASN A 871 -28.80 1.50 21.70
CA ASN A 871 -27.70 0.70 22.18
C ASN A 871 -27.09 -0.17 21.06
N PHE A 872 -25.99 0.31 20.48
CA PHE A 872 -25.22 -0.40 19.44
C PHE A 872 -23.79 -0.65 19.89
N ALA A 873 -23.63 -0.93 21.18
CA ALA A 873 -22.32 -1.09 21.77
C ALA A 873 -21.50 -2.18 21.07
N SER A 874 -20.18 -1.98 21.01
CA SER A 874 -19.24 -2.92 20.38
C SER A 874 -18.95 -4.13 21.29
N VAL A 875 -20.00 -4.87 21.66
CA VAL A 875 -19.94 -6.06 22.50
C VAL A 875 -20.32 -7.28 21.65
N PRO A 876 -19.33 -8.02 21.12
CA PRO A 876 -19.61 -9.21 20.34
C PRO A 876 -19.97 -10.39 21.25
N ASN A 877 -20.99 -11.15 20.86
CA ASN A 877 -21.45 -12.32 21.63
C ASN A 877 -20.48 -13.54 21.55
N HIS A 878 -19.61 -13.63 20.54
CA HIS A 878 -18.55 -14.66 20.46
C HIS A 878 -17.14 -14.03 20.45
N LYS A 879 -16.41 -14.14 21.57
CA LYS A 879 -15.02 -13.64 21.69
C LYS A 879 -13.95 -14.70 21.41
N GLY A 880 -14.29 -15.99 21.53
CA GLY A 880 -13.36 -17.08 21.28
C GLY A 880 -12.97 -17.19 19.81
N GLY A 881 -11.73 -17.59 19.51
CA GLY A 881 -11.29 -17.97 18.17
C GLY A 881 -10.91 -16.83 17.21
N GLY A 882 -10.84 -15.57 17.66
CA GLY A 882 -10.39 -14.45 16.82
C GLY A 882 -11.39 -14.01 15.73
N ALA A 883 -12.66 -14.43 15.83
CA ALA A 883 -13.68 -14.14 14.83
C ALA A 883 -13.90 -12.63 14.58
N CYS A 884 -13.88 -11.83 15.65
CA CYS A 884 -14.03 -10.38 15.58
C CYS A 884 -12.81 -9.67 14.97
N SER A 885 -11.60 -10.25 15.07
CA SER A 885 -10.37 -9.63 14.58
C SER A 885 -10.02 -10.07 13.16
N HIS A 886 -10.40 -11.29 12.76
CA HIS A 886 -9.98 -11.88 11.48
C HIS A 886 -11.07 -11.94 10.40
N TYR A 887 -12.35 -12.02 10.78
CA TYR A 887 -13.44 -12.32 9.82
C TYR A 887 -14.60 -11.31 9.85
N CYS A 888 -14.52 -10.26 10.67
CA CYS A 888 -15.53 -9.21 10.68
C CYS A 888 -15.21 -8.14 9.64
N GLU A 889 -16.12 -7.88 8.70
CA GLU A 889 -16.02 -6.83 7.67
C GLU A 889 -15.76 -5.42 8.25
N PHE A 890 -16.12 -5.18 9.52
CA PHE A 890 -15.89 -3.90 10.21
C PHE A 890 -14.68 -3.90 11.15
N THR A 891 -13.80 -4.90 11.11
CA THR A 891 -12.64 -5.03 12.02
C THR A 891 -11.74 -3.78 12.02
N GLN A 892 -11.54 -3.14 10.86
CA GLN A 892 -10.70 -1.95 10.72
C GLN A 892 -11.33 -0.70 11.35
N PHE A 893 -12.66 -0.62 11.40
CA PHE A 893 -13.40 0.49 12.02
C PHE A 893 -13.71 0.25 13.50
N CYS A 894 -13.83 -1.02 13.86
CA CYS A 894 -14.24 -1.46 15.19
C CYS A 894 -13.08 -1.35 16.17
N ARG A 895 -13.27 -0.58 17.24
CA ARG A 895 -12.26 -0.42 18.31
C ARG A 895 -12.36 -1.46 19.42
N VAL A 896 -13.06 -2.58 19.17
CA VAL A 896 -13.25 -3.64 20.17
C VAL A 896 -11.90 -4.12 20.72
N ASN A 897 -10.84 -4.16 19.93
CA ASN A 897 -9.51 -4.63 20.37
C ASN A 897 -8.80 -3.71 21.36
N ILE A 898 -9.17 -2.43 21.44
CA ILE A 898 -8.53 -1.42 22.29
C ILE A 898 -9.38 -1.09 23.55
N MET A 899 -10.67 -1.45 23.56
CA MET A 899 -11.55 -1.25 24.72
C MET A 899 -11.13 -2.09 25.95
N ASN A 900 -11.40 -1.62 27.17
CA ASN A 900 -11.11 -2.43 28.37
C ASN A 900 -11.77 -3.81 28.30
N GLN A 901 -11.05 -4.89 28.62
CA GLN A 901 -11.62 -6.23 28.73
C GLN A 901 -12.85 -6.30 29.66
N ARG A 902 -12.91 -5.46 30.71
CA ARG A 902 -14.05 -5.33 31.62
C ARG A 902 -15.27 -4.61 31.04
N LYS A 903 -15.13 -3.78 29.98
CA LYS A 903 -16.28 -3.27 29.20
C LYS A 903 -16.86 -4.33 28.27
N ARG A 904 -16.05 -5.35 27.95
CA ARG A 904 -16.41 -6.41 27.01
C ARG A 904 -17.17 -7.53 27.72
N ALA A 905 -16.80 -7.86 28.96
CA ALA A 905 -17.43 -8.89 29.79
C ALA A 905 -18.80 -8.43 30.29
#